data_AF-A0A430AIF0-F1
#
_entry.id   AF-A0A430AIF0-F1
#
_cell.length_a   1.000
_cell.length_b   1.000
_cell.length_c   1.000
_cell.angle_alpha   90.00
_cell.angle_beta   90.00
_cell.angle_gamma   90.00
#
_symmetry.space_group_name_H-M   'P 1'
#
loop_
_entity.id
_entity.type
_entity.pdbx_description
1 polymer ?
#
loop_
_entity_poly.entity_id
_entity_poly.type
_entity_poly.pdbx_seq_one_letter_code
_entity_poly.pdbx_strand_id
1 'polypeptide(L)'
;MKKTRIQQEEGRERKISRSKSIKGIAILFLVSILFSLILEIGFFNFRSLISKNYSCVPTHAKLVGVKSLGNNMYEGKAGEGEIIYVFPKKYVSNFSFQPVNVSKGSGMFYSVMVNDKEKLTANTVNDGVPSKYFGLVEKTIVIKEKTAEIKLSMKNIEKQKFSVGIVKVENKFQFNLVRFLIVAILAFSVLIIFSFRKFGIKFERLVLLFAILYGGIFSVITPPHYTWDEFSHFTKSYSVAAGHLILHDQEEISYPKDTDKLGFNSGLEYHSYKDFKEVKNHYLAMPSNDQTPQKKSTSALLNLFIPYIFSGIGVKIALTLHLPVIFMLWLGRFMNVLFYAFMLYFSIKKIPFGKRAMAFYGLLPINLFIAASLSCDFMAMSCVFYAIAYLMDIKCRNKEMTVKKYLVLALLLSCVTIAKVTYAPVFLLMFMLGKKHFSSTKKYVSYVAAIFITGGIVAIGTYYYSSVFGLVQWSIPNVDSAKQVSGIISHPLAYLKMIYVYMSTRVFDYGQNMFGFFAYFSGIPQLFSAVIMFIFIYLGFLDSNEEQDSLKPNFMIQDKVLIIFQFLGSLVLSLTALYMTFTPVGAQVVAGFQGRYILPIFFPMIYLLNSPKIKSDIKVKTLERVALSGVILVFIAVFYTIIVNHYYS
;
A
#
# COMPACT_ATOMS: atom_id res chain seq x y z
N MET A 1 -21.84 -54.53 -6.11
CA MET A 1 -20.38 -54.65 -6.35
C MET A 1 -19.84 -53.78 -7.50
N LYS A 2 -20.41 -53.77 -8.73
CA LYS A 2 -19.89 -52.95 -9.85
C LYS A 2 -19.86 -51.42 -9.60
N LYS A 3 -20.94 -50.84 -9.03
CA LYS A 3 -20.99 -49.39 -8.68
C LYS A 3 -19.91 -48.97 -7.67
N THR A 4 -19.59 -49.84 -6.72
CA THR A 4 -18.59 -49.60 -5.67
C THR A 4 -17.16 -49.63 -6.23
N ARG A 5 -16.87 -50.52 -7.20
CA ARG A 5 -15.58 -50.57 -7.90
C ARG A 5 -15.34 -49.32 -8.76
N ILE A 6 -16.35 -48.86 -9.51
CA ILE A 6 -16.25 -47.64 -10.34
C ILE A 6 -16.00 -46.40 -9.46
N GLN A 7 -16.70 -46.27 -8.33
CA GLN A 7 -16.45 -45.17 -7.38
C GLN A 7 -15.06 -45.23 -6.73
N GLN A 8 -14.53 -46.44 -6.47
CA GLN A 8 -13.18 -46.60 -5.94
C GLN A 8 -12.09 -46.29 -6.98
N GLU A 9 -12.29 -46.67 -8.24
CA GLU A 9 -11.39 -46.36 -9.36
C GLU A 9 -11.40 -44.86 -9.68
N GLU A 10 -12.57 -44.21 -9.75
CA GLU A 10 -12.68 -42.75 -9.89
C GLU A 10 -12.03 -42.02 -8.70
N GLY A 11 -12.19 -42.54 -7.48
CA GLY A 11 -11.54 -42.01 -6.29
C GLY A 11 -10.01 -42.13 -6.35
N ARG A 12 -9.50 -43.23 -6.90
CA ARG A 12 -8.05 -43.48 -7.07
C ARG A 12 -7.46 -42.60 -8.17
N GLU A 13 -8.13 -42.45 -9.31
CA GLU A 13 -7.69 -41.56 -10.40
C GLU A 13 -7.69 -40.08 -9.99
N ARG A 14 -8.73 -39.62 -9.27
CA ARG A 14 -8.75 -38.25 -8.71
C ARG A 14 -7.62 -38.02 -7.71
N LYS A 15 -7.28 -39.02 -6.88
CA LYS A 15 -6.13 -38.95 -5.96
C LYS A 15 -4.80 -38.88 -6.71
N ILE A 16 -4.61 -39.69 -7.75
CA ILE A 16 -3.39 -39.70 -8.58
C ILE A 16 -3.22 -38.37 -9.33
N SER A 17 -4.28 -37.85 -9.94
CA SER A 17 -4.29 -36.55 -10.63
C SER A 17 -3.97 -35.41 -9.66
N ARG A 18 -4.61 -35.39 -8.47
CA ARG A 18 -4.33 -34.40 -7.42
C ARG A 18 -2.89 -34.49 -6.92
N SER A 19 -2.36 -35.69 -6.74
CA SER A 19 -0.95 -35.91 -6.34
C SER A 19 0.03 -35.36 -7.38
N LYS A 20 -0.21 -35.62 -8.69
CA LYS A 20 0.60 -35.06 -9.78
C LYS A 20 0.56 -33.53 -9.82
N SER A 21 -0.61 -32.91 -9.62
CA SER A 21 -0.72 -31.45 -9.54
C SER A 21 0.05 -30.84 -8.38
N ILE A 22 -0.04 -31.44 -7.18
CA ILE A 22 0.70 -30.96 -5.99
C ILE A 22 2.21 -31.07 -6.22
N LYS A 23 2.69 -32.20 -6.75
CA LYS A 23 4.11 -32.38 -7.10
C LYS A 23 4.57 -31.33 -8.11
N GLY A 24 3.78 -31.06 -9.14
CA GLY A 24 4.10 -30.03 -10.14
C GLY A 24 4.24 -28.63 -9.55
N ILE A 25 3.32 -28.23 -8.66
CA ILE A 25 3.38 -26.93 -7.98
C ILE A 25 4.59 -26.85 -7.05
N ALA A 26 4.90 -27.92 -6.31
CA ALA A 26 6.08 -28.00 -5.46
C ALA A 26 7.37 -27.86 -6.26
N ILE A 27 7.45 -28.48 -7.45
CA ILE A 27 8.58 -28.32 -8.37
C ILE A 27 8.72 -26.85 -8.80
N LEU A 28 7.63 -26.18 -9.22
CA LEU A 28 7.70 -24.76 -9.61
C LEU A 28 8.19 -23.87 -8.46
N PHE A 29 7.73 -24.15 -7.24
CA PHE A 29 8.18 -23.45 -6.04
C PHE A 29 9.68 -23.64 -5.80
N LEU A 30 10.16 -24.90 -5.82
CA LEU A 30 11.59 -25.20 -5.66
C LEU A 30 12.46 -24.57 -6.74
N VAL A 31 12.02 -24.59 -8.00
CA VAL A 31 12.72 -23.94 -9.12
C VAL A 31 12.82 -22.43 -8.90
N SER A 32 11.77 -21.81 -8.36
CA SER A 32 11.74 -20.37 -8.09
C SER A 32 12.64 -19.97 -6.93
N ILE A 33 12.72 -20.81 -5.90
CA ILE A 33 13.66 -20.67 -4.78
C ILE A 33 15.10 -20.80 -5.27
N LEU A 34 15.40 -21.82 -6.10
CA LEU A 34 16.73 -22.02 -6.67
C LEU A 34 17.13 -20.86 -7.58
N PHE A 35 16.22 -20.40 -8.45
CA PHE A 35 16.45 -19.23 -9.31
C PHE A 35 16.77 -17.98 -8.50
N SER A 36 16.00 -17.71 -7.45
CA SER A 36 16.25 -16.58 -6.55
C SER A 36 17.58 -16.70 -5.82
N LEU A 37 17.96 -17.91 -5.38
CA LEU A 37 19.25 -18.17 -4.75
C LEU A 37 20.42 -17.92 -5.70
N ILE A 38 20.29 -18.37 -6.95
CA ILE A 38 21.30 -18.14 -8.00
C ILE A 38 21.46 -16.65 -8.27
N LEU A 39 20.38 -15.87 -8.35
CA LEU A 39 20.47 -14.41 -8.52
C LEU A 39 21.09 -13.73 -7.30
N GLU A 40 20.68 -14.11 -6.09
CA GLU A 40 21.17 -13.52 -4.84
C GLU A 40 22.69 -13.74 -4.67
N ILE A 41 23.17 -14.94 -4.99
CA ILE A 41 24.60 -15.30 -4.88
C ILE A 41 25.37 -14.81 -6.12
N GLY A 42 24.90 -15.16 -7.32
CA GLY A 42 25.63 -14.99 -8.59
C GLY A 42 25.53 -13.60 -9.22
N PHE A 43 24.48 -12.82 -8.91
CA PHE A 43 24.35 -11.45 -9.43
C PHE A 43 24.65 -10.41 -8.35
N PHE A 44 23.98 -10.49 -7.19
CA PHE A 44 24.07 -9.43 -6.17
C PHE A 44 25.31 -9.52 -5.28
N ASN A 45 25.86 -10.72 -5.06
CA ASN A 45 26.95 -10.97 -4.11
C ASN A 45 28.22 -11.58 -4.72
N PHE A 46 28.25 -11.86 -6.03
CA PHE A 46 29.35 -12.59 -6.68
C PHE A 46 30.71 -11.91 -6.51
N ARG A 47 30.76 -10.58 -6.69
CA ARG A 47 31.99 -9.80 -6.51
C ARG A 47 32.47 -9.81 -5.05
N SER A 48 31.53 -9.72 -4.10
CA SER A 48 31.85 -9.81 -2.67
C SER A 48 32.40 -11.19 -2.30
N LEU A 49 31.83 -12.25 -2.88
CA LEU A 49 32.24 -13.64 -2.66
C LEU A 49 33.67 -13.90 -3.15
N ILE A 50 34.03 -13.42 -4.34
CA ILE A 50 35.36 -13.65 -4.93
C ILE A 50 36.44 -12.78 -4.28
N SER A 51 36.09 -11.58 -3.79
CA SER A 51 37.08 -10.59 -3.34
C SER A 51 37.63 -10.81 -1.91
N LYS A 52 37.38 -11.99 -1.29
CA LYS A 52 37.65 -12.36 0.11
C LYS A 52 37.01 -11.40 1.14
N ASN A 53 36.46 -11.97 2.22
CA ASN A 53 35.87 -11.16 3.28
C ASN A 53 36.96 -10.40 4.05
N TYR A 54 36.74 -9.11 4.30
CA TYR A 54 37.59 -8.32 5.19
C TYR A 54 36.80 -7.19 5.85
N SER A 55 37.36 -6.67 6.94
CA SER A 55 36.89 -5.47 7.63
C SER A 55 38.11 -4.69 8.08
N CYS A 56 38.23 -3.43 7.70
CA CYS A 56 39.32 -2.56 8.15
C CYS A 56 38.82 -1.17 8.54
N VAL A 57 39.41 -0.61 9.60
CA VAL A 57 39.26 0.80 9.96
C VAL A 57 40.37 1.57 9.23
N PRO A 58 40.06 2.58 8.39
CA PRO A 58 41.08 3.39 7.75
C PRO A 58 41.90 4.13 8.81
N THR A 59 43.22 3.94 8.84
CA THR A 59 44.10 4.53 9.86
C THR A 59 44.51 5.98 9.55
N HIS A 60 44.40 6.40 8.29
CA HIS A 60 44.77 7.73 7.83
C HIS A 60 43.66 8.33 6.96
N ALA A 61 43.28 9.57 7.26
CA ALA A 61 42.36 10.35 6.44
C ALA A 61 43.04 11.66 6.00
N LYS A 62 42.98 11.98 4.71
CA LYS A 62 43.41 13.29 4.20
C LYS A 62 42.27 14.29 4.43
N LEU A 63 42.59 15.48 4.91
CA LEU A 63 41.62 16.52 5.24
C LEU A 63 41.77 17.69 4.27
N VAL A 64 40.67 18.12 3.64
CA VAL A 64 40.61 19.27 2.74
C VAL A 64 39.54 20.22 3.26
N GLY A 65 39.85 21.50 3.48
CA GLY A 65 38.86 22.45 4.03
C GLY A 65 38.42 22.18 5.48
N VAL A 66 39.00 21.18 6.16
CA VAL A 66 38.67 20.76 7.53
C VAL A 66 39.94 20.65 8.38
N LYS A 67 39.86 20.97 9.67
CA LYS A 67 40.92 20.79 10.67
C LYS A 67 40.54 19.67 11.64
N SER A 68 41.46 18.77 11.97
CA SER A 68 41.26 17.81 13.07
C SER A 68 41.53 18.47 14.42
N LEU A 69 40.64 18.22 15.39
CA LEU A 69 40.77 18.64 16.79
C LEU A 69 41.19 17.47 17.71
N GLY A 70 41.43 16.27 17.16
CA GLY A 70 41.67 15.04 17.93
C GLY A 70 40.38 14.31 18.33
N ASN A 71 40.48 13.05 18.75
CA ASN A 71 39.33 12.21 19.16
C ASN A 71 38.15 12.21 18.17
N ASN A 72 38.42 12.11 16.87
CA ASN A 72 37.40 12.11 15.81
C ASN A 72 36.55 13.40 15.72
N MET A 73 37.04 14.50 16.30
CA MET A 73 36.45 15.83 16.20
C MET A 73 37.12 16.65 15.10
N TYR A 74 36.32 17.44 14.41
CA TYR A 74 36.72 18.24 13.26
C TYR A 74 36.12 19.65 13.34
N GLU A 75 36.77 20.60 12.68
CA GLU A 75 36.32 21.99 12.55
C GLU A 75 36.46 22.44 11.09
N GLY A 76 35.39 22.99 10.51
CA GLY A 76 35.43 23.48 9.13
C GLY A 76 36.22 24.78 9.01
N LYS A 77 37.20 24.79 8.10
CA LYS A 77 38.01 25.98 7.78
C LYS A 77 37.37 26.86 6.69
N ALA A 78 36.47 26.28 5.89
CA ALA A 78 35.75 26.94 4.80
C ALA A 78 34.29 26.46 4.77
N GLY A 79 33.46 27.05 3.90
CA GLY A 79 32.07 26.64 3.72
C GLY A 79 31.90 25.19 3.27
N GLU A 80 32.90 24.61 2.60
CA GLU A 80 32.94 23.22 2.16
C GLU A 80 34.23 22.53 2.61
N GLY A 81 34.19 21.21 2.82
CA GLY A 81 35.37 20.42 3.16
C GLY A 81 35.16 18.92 3.03
N GLU A 82 36.26 18.17 3.00
CA GLU A 82 36.27 16.74 2.74
C GLU A 82 37.16 15.98 3.72
N ILE A 83 36.69 14.79 4.14
CA ILE A 83 37.48 13.79 4.83
C ILE A 83 37.66 12.59 3.88
N ILE A 84 38.89 12.38 3.42
CA ILE A 84 39.21 11.36 2.41
C ILE A 84 39.88 10.16 3.10
N TYR A 85 39.16 9.06 3.21
CA TYR A 85 39.68 7.81 3.77
C TYR A 85 40.42 7.02 2.68
N VAL A 86 41.72 6.78 2.88
CA VAL A 86 42.58 6.10 1.90
C VAL A 86 42.94 4.69 2.39
N PHE A 87 42.90 3.71 1.50
CA PHE A 87 43.22 2.31 1.80
C PHE A 87 43.68 1.57 0.53
N PRO A 88 44.31 0.38 0.64
CA PRO A 88 44.75 -0.38 -0.54
C PRO A 88 43.60 -0.62 -1.53
N LYS A 89 43.83 -0.40 -2.82
CA LYS A 89 42.81 -0.53 -3.87
C LYS A 89 42.22 -1.94 -3.88
N LYS A 90 40.95 -2.04 -3.48
CA LYS A 90 40.24 -3.33 -3.37
C LYS A 90 38.74 -3.14 -3.55
N TYR A 91 38.03 -4.26 -3.70
CA TYR A 91 36.58 -4.24 -3.79
C TYR A 91 35.97 -3.94 -2.43
N VAL A 92 35.16 -2.87 -2.35
CA VAL A 92 34.46 -2.47 -1.14
C VAL A 92 32.97 -2.77 -1.33
N SER A 93 32.41 -3.62 -0.47
CA SER A 93 30.97 -3.85 -0.47
C SER A 93 30.26 -2.74 0.30
N ASN A 94 30.75 -2.40 1.50
CA ASN A 94 30.13 -1.42 2.38
C ASN A 94 31.13 -0.46 3.01
N PHE A 95 30.64 0.74 3.25
CA PHE A 95 31.26 1.77 4.06
C PHE A 95 30.34 2.14 5.20
N SER A 96 30.81 1.95 6.41
CA SER A 96 30.05 2.22 7.61
C SER A 96 30.74 3.31 8.42
N PHE A 97 29.96 4.23 8.99
CA PHE A 97 30.49 5.34 9.79
C PHE A 97 29.46 5.79 10.82
N GLN A 98 29.93 6.28 11.95
CA GLN A 98 29.05 6.90 12.95
C GLN A 98 28.73 8.34 12.54
N PRO A 99 27.44 8.70 12.39
CA PRO A 99 27.04 10.01 11.91
C PRO A 99 27.41 11.13 12.87
N VAL A 100 27.40 12.32 12.31
CA VAL A 100 28.01 13.51 12.86
C VAL A 100 27.17 14.13 13.98
N ASN A 101 27.74 14.29 15.19
CA ASN A 101 27.11 15.15 16.19
C ASN A 101 27.40 16.61 15.82
N VAL A 102 26.37 17.32 15.37
CA VAL A 102 26.42 18.77 15.14
C VAL A 102 25.44 19.46 16.08
N SER A 103 25.72 20.70 16.47
CA SER A 103 24.76 21.55 17.16
C SER A 103 23.46 21.67 16.36
N LYS A 104 22.30 21.52 17.01
CA LYS A 104 20.97 21.72 16.38
C LYS A 104 20.93 23.03 15.59
N GLY A 105 20.42 22.97 14.35
CA GLY A 105 20.26 24.15 13.49
C GLY A 105 21.49 24.54 12.67
N SER A 106 22.50 23.68 12.58
CA SER A 106 23.76 23.94 11.89
C SER A 106 23.66 24.12 10.37
N GLY A 107 22.62 23.60 9.73
CA GLY A 107 22.51 23.75 8.28
C GLY A 107 23.49 22.88 7.48
N MET A 108 24.27 21.99 8.11
CA MET A 108 25.35 21.22 7.47
C MET A 108 24.80 20.17 6.49
N PHE A 109 25.54 19.86 5.44
CA PHE A 109 25.22 18.78 4.51
C PHE A 109 26.41 17.85 4.43
N TYR A 110 26.18 16.55 4.30
CA TYR A 110 27.26 15.62 3.97
C TYR A 110 26.86 14.70 2.82
N SER A 111 27.83 14.35 1.98
CA SER A 111 27.70 13.34 0.96
C SER A 111 28.89 12.39 0.95
N VAL A 112 28.66 11.16 0.49
CA VAL A 112 29.71 10.15 0.35
C VAL A 112 30.01 9.95 -1.13
N MET A 113 31.24 10.24 -1.52
CA MET A 113 31.73 10.13 -2.89
C MET A 113 32.66 8.91 -2.99
N VAL A 114 32.46 8.13 -4.04
CA VAL A 114 33.32 7.00 -4.40
C VAL A 114 33.59 7.05 -5.89
N ASN A 115 34.86 7.04 -6.30
CA ASN A 115 35.27 7.17 -7.72
C ASN A 115 34.59 8.38 -8.41
N ASP A 116 34.54 9.52 -7.72
CA ASP A 116 33.91 10.77 -8.15
C ASP A 116 32.40 10.67 -8.50
N LYS A 117 31.74 9.60 -8.03
CA LYS A 117 30.29 9.45 -8.05
C LYS A 117 29.73 9.63 -6.65
N GLU A 118 28.68 10.41 -6.55
CA GLU A 118 27.92 10.56 -5.31
C GLU A 118 27.10 9.30 -5.03
N LYS A 119 27.28 8.74 -3.83
CA LYS A 119 26.61 7.50 -3.37
C LYS A 119 25.54 7.76 -2.32
N LEU A 120 25.60 8.89 -1.62
CA LEU A 120 24.60 9.32 -0.65
C LEU A 120 24.74 10.83 -0.44
N THR A 121 23.62 11.53 -0.33
CA THR A 121 23.53 12.94 0.10
C THR A 121 22.58 13.00 1.30
N ALA A 122 22.97 13.71 2.36
CA ALA A 122 22.13 13.89 3.54
C ALA A 122 22.22 15.34 4.04
N ASN A 123 21.05 15.93 4.32
CA ASN A 123 20.93 17.25 4.92
C ASN A 123 20.89 17.09 6.44
N THR A 124 21.67 17.87 7.20
CA THR A 124 21.56 17.92 8.68
C THR A 124 20.58 18.99 9.15
N VAL A 125 19.85 19.66 8.24
CA VAL A 125 18.89 20.72 8.59
C VAL A 125 17.55 20.12 9.06
N ASN A 126 17.58 19.57 10.27
CA ASN A 126 16.48 19.31 11.22
C ASN A 126 16.84 18.19 12.22
N ASP A 127 17.92 17.46 11.96
CA ASP A 127 18.33 16.34 12.78
C ASP A 127 19.40 16.77 13.77
N GLY A 128 18.98 17.34 14.90
CA GLY A 128 19.79 17.19 16.10
C GLY A 128 19.96 15.69 16.31
N VAL A 129 21.12 15.13 15.95
CA VAL A 129 21.45 13.73 16.17
C VAL A 129 21.83 13.60 17.64
N PRO A 130 20.83 13.30 18.48
CA PRO A 130 20.91 12.10 19.27
C PRO A 130 19.64 11.25 19.06
N SER A 131 19.84 10.00 18.62
CA SER A 131 18.86 8.89 18.60
C SER A 131 18.02 8.58 17.34
N LYS A 132 18.43 8.98 16.12
CA LYS A 132 17.76 8.52 14.86
C LYS A 132 17.77 6.99 14.59
N TYR A 133 18.40 6.21 15.46
CA TYR A 133 18.39 4.74 15.43
C TYR A 133 18.34 4.13 16.84
N PHE A 134 17.55 4.66 17.78
CA PHE A 134 17.46 4.10 19.14
C PHE A 134 18.81 3.99 19.89
N GLY A 135 19.80 4.82 19.52
CA GLY A 135 21.17 4.72 20.05
C GLY A 135 22.11 3.77 19.28
N LEU A 136 21.71 3.24 18.12
CA LEU A 136 22.61 2.50 17.23
C LEU A 136 23.58 3.47 16.54
N VAL A 137 24.84 3.08 16.55
CA VAL A 137 26.02 3.96 16.49
C VAL A 137 26.53 4.14 15.05
N GLU A 138 26.01 3.44 14.04
CA GLU A 138 26.71 3.28 12.75
C GLU A 138 25.75 3.29 11.52
N LYS A 139 25.92 4.27 10.62
CA LYS A 139 25.25 4.32 9.30
C LYS A 139 26.06 3.52 8.28
N THR A 140 25.42 2.74 7.40
CA THR A 140 26.10 1.91 6.39
C THR A 140 25.66 2.25 4.98
N ILE A 141 26.62 2.45 4.09
CA ILE A 141 26.43 2.76 2.67
C ILE A 141 26.97 1.61 1.83
N VAL A 142 26.17 1.18 0.86
CA VAL A 142 26.54 0.12 -0.09
C VAL A 142 27.35 0.74 -1.24
N ILE A 143 28.58 0.25 -1.44
CA ILE A 143 29.51 0.77 -2.46
C ILE A 143 29.55 -0.13 -3.69
N LYS A 144 29.81 -1.44 -3.49
CA LYS A 144 29.94 -2.48 -4.53
C LYS A 144 30.90 -2.15 -5.68
N GLU A 145 31.99 -1.45 -5.38
CA GLU A 145 32.96 -1.00 -6.38
C GLU A 145 34.41 -1.23 -5.92
N LYS A 146 35.32 -1.35 -6.88
CA LYS A 146 36.76 -1.28 -6.57
C LYS A 146 37.13 0.19 -6.38
N THR A 147 37.66 0.52 -5.21
CA THR A 147 38.15 1.87 -4.91
C THR A 147 39.39 1.80 -4.01
N ALA A 148 40.18 2.86 -4.04
CA ALA A 148 41.30 3.09 -3.12
C ALA A 148 41.00 4.21 -2.10
N GLU A 149 39.92 4.96 -2.32
CA GLU A 149 39.52 6.06 -1.45
C GLU A 149 38.00 6.22 -1.38
N ILE A 150 37.53 6.75 -0.25
CA ILE A 150 36.14 7.16 -0.04
C ILE A 150 36.19 8.56 0.55
N LYS A 151 35.50 9.52 -0.09
CA LYS A 151 35.47 10.91 0.36
C LYS A 151 34.14 11.19 1.05
N LEU A 152 34.19 11.66 2.29
CA LEU A 152 33.04 12.26 2.98
C LEU A 152 33.11 13.76 2.74
N SER A 153 32.32 14.25 1.80
CA SER A 153 32.23 15.68 1.45
C SER A 153 31.17 16.35 2.32
N MET A 154 31.43 17.59 2.74
CA MET A 154 30.56 18.32 3.64
C MET A 154 30.41 19.78 3.19
N LYS A 155 29.22 20.35 3.37
CA LYS A 155 28.91 21.75 3.07
C LYS A 155 28.27 22.44 4.27
N ASN A 156 28.35 23.77 4.29
CA ASN A 156 27.94 24.66 5.38
C ASN A 156 28.65 24.34 6.70
N ILE A 157 29.97 24.12 6.65
CA ILE A 157 30.76 23.71 7.83
C ILE A 157 31.65 24.82 8.40
N GLU A 158 31.63 26.03 7.82
CA GLU A 158 32.55 27.10 8.21
C GLU A 158 32.46 27.42 9.71
N LYS A 159 33.58 27.30 10.43
CA LYS A 159 33.70 27.48 11.89
C LYS A 159 32.80 26.55 12.73
N GLN A 160 32.20 25.53 12.11
CA GLN A 160 31.40 24.54 12.82
C GLN A 160 32.27 23.39 13.30
N LYS A 161 32.04 22.96 14.55
CA LYS A 161 32.66 21.78 15.13
C LYS A 161 31.74 20.59 15.02
N PHE A 162 32.29 19.45 14.65
CA PHE A 162 31.53 18.25 14.38
C PHE A 162 32.36 16.98 14.59
N SER A 163 31.73 15.85 14.92
CA SER A 163 32.44 14.57 15.07
C SER A 163 32.16 13.64 13.88
N VAL A 164 33.10 12.81 13.48
CA VAL A 164 32.80 11.65 12.60
C VAL A 164 33.34 10.43 13.33
N GLY A 165 32.47 9.60 13.91
CA GLY A 165 32.95 8.47 14.70
C GLY A 165 33.59 7.37 13.84
N ILE A 166 33.75 6.17 14.41
CA ILE A 166 34.57 5.12 13.79
C ILE A 166 34.07 4.80 12.38
N VAL A 167 35.01 4.81 11.43
CA VAL A 167 34.77 4.46 10.03
C VAL A 167 35.27 3.06 9.74
N LYS A 168 34.47 2.29 9.03
CA LYS A 168 34.72 0.91 8.69
C LYS A 168 34.50 0.67 7.20
N VAL A 169 35.51 0.11 6.55
CA VAL A 169 35.45 -0.33 5.16
C VAL A 169 35.45 -1.86 5.17
N GLU A 170 34.42 -2.46 4.61
CA GLU A 170 34.30 -3.92 4.59
C GLU A 170 33.93 -4.45 3.21
N ASN A 171 34.41 -5.67 2.93
CA ASN A 171 33.84 -6.55 1.93
C ASN A 171 33.23 -7.73 2.66
N LYS A 172 31.91 -7.87 2.59
CA LYS A 172 31.19 -8.97 3.21
C LYS A 172 30.07 -9.44 2.31
N PHE A 173 29.93 -10.76 2.18
CA PHE A 173 28.72 -11.37 1.64
C PHE A 173 27.50 -10.96 2.49
N GLN A 174 26.49 -10.36 1.86
CA GLN A 174 25.27 -9.90 2.52
C GLN A 174 24.04 -10.46 1.80
N PHE A 175 23.49 -11.54 2.39
CA PHE A 175 22.25 -12.12 1.90
C PHE A 175 21.06 -11.23 2.25
N ASN A 176 20.34 -10.76 1.24
CA ASN A 176 19.15 -9.95 1.41
C ASN A 176 17.89 -10.83 1.35
N LEU A 177 17.34 -11.16 2.52
CA LEU A 177 16.17 -12.02 2.60
C LEU A 177 14.94 -11.39 1.91
N VAL A 178 14.78 -10.06 1.96
CA VAL A 178 13.63 -9.38 1.36
C VAL A 178 13.68 -9.49 -0.16
N ARG A 179 14.82 -9.16 -0.77
CA ARG A 179 15.07 -9.31 -2.21
C ARG A 179 14.92 -10.75 -2.66
N PHE A 180 15.50 -11.70 -1.93
CA PHE A 180 15.39 -13.13 -2.22
C PHE A 180 13.92 -13.60 -2.23
N LEU A 181 13.12 -13.23 -1.23
CA LEU A 181 11.71 -13.62 -1.15
C LEU A 181 10.88 -12.99 -2.28
N ILE A 182 11.10 -11.71 -2.56
CA ILE A 182 10.42 -11.01 -3.67
C ILE A 182 10.72 -11.69 -5.01
N VAL A 183 12.00 -11.94 -5.31
CA VAL A 183 12.41 -12.58 -6.56
C VAL A 183 11.85 -14.00 -6.67
N ALA A 184 11.85 -14.77 -5.58
CA ALA A 184 11.26 -16.10 -5.55
C ALA A 184 9.75 -16.08 -5.81
N ILE A 185 9.01 -15.15 -5.20
CA ILE A 185 7.57 -14.99 -5.42
C ILE A 185 7.28 -14.57 -6.87
N LEU A 186 8.03 -13.61 -7.42
CA LEU A 186 7.87 -13.17 -8.80
C LEU A 186 8.15 -14.31 -9.79
N ALA A 187 9.25 -15.05 -9.61
CA ALA A 187 9.59 -16.20 -10.44
C ALA A 187 8.49 -17.29 -10.36
N PHE A 188 8.01 -17.60 -9.15
CA PHE A 188 6.92 -18.55 -8.96
C PHE A 188 5.64 -18.11 -9.66
N SER A 189 5.29 -16.83 -9.53
CA SER A 189 4.12 -16.24 -10.19
C SER A 189 4.21 -16.34 -11.71
N VAL A 190 5.36 -16.02 -12.31
CA VAL A 190 5.57 -16.20 -13.76
C VAL A 190 5.35 -17.66 -14.17
N LEU A 191 5.99 -18.61 -13.49
CA LEU A 191 5.89 -20.03 -13.84
C LEU A 191 4.47 -20.58 -13.68
N ILE A 192 3.77 -20.22 -12.61
CA ILE A 192 2.41 -20.71 -12.33
C ILE A 192 1.38 -20.09 -13.30
N ILE A 193 1.54 -18.85 -13.76
CA ILE A 193 0.63 -18.22 -14.75
C ILE A 193 0.54 -19.05 -16.03
N PHE A 194 1.65 -19.65 -16.48
CA PHE A 194 1.66 -20.46 -17.70
C PHE A 194 1.21 -21.91 -17.48
N SER A 195 1.10 -22.36 -16.23
CA SER A 195 0.92 -23.78 -15.87
C SER A 195 -0.32 -24.07 -15.00
N PHE A 196 -0.96 -23.08 -14.38
CA PHE A 196 -2.00 -23.30 -13.37
C PHE A 196 -3.21 -24.11 -13.88
N ARG A 197 -3.59 -23.93 -15.15
CA ARG A 197 -4.66 -24.72 -15.79
C ARG A 197 -4.28 -26.20 -15.92
N LYS A 198 -3.00 -26.51 -16.15
CA LYS A 198 -2.50 -27.90 -16.18
C LYS A 198 -2.62 -28.57 -14.82
N PHE A 199 -2.57 -27.79 -13.74
CA PHE A 199 -2.73 -28.28 -12.37
C PHE A 199 -4.19 -28.28 -11.89
N GLY A 200 -5.16 -27.89 -12.72
CA GLY A 200 -6.57 -27.81 -12.36
C GLY A 200 -6.91 -26.67 -11.39
N ILE A 201 -6.06 -25.65 -11.27
CA ILE A 201 -6.33 -24.47 -10.46
C ILE A 201 -7.32 -23.57 -11.22
N LYS A 202 -8.36 -23.11 -10.53
CA LYS A 202 -9.31 -22.12 -11.08
C LYS A 202 -8.70 -20.71 -11.03
N PHE A 203 -9.05 -19.87 -11.99
CA PHE A 203 -8.53 -18.51 -12.11
C PHE A 203 -8.72 -17.70 -10.82
N GLU A 204 -9.91 -17.71 -10.23
CA GLU A 204 -10.20 -16.98 -8.99
C GLU A 204 -9.34 -17.46 -7.81
N ARG A 205 -8.97 -18.75 -7.76
CA ARG A 205 -8.12 -19.30 -6.71
C ARG A 205 -6.66 -18.89 -6.88
N LEU A 206 -6.20 -18.75 -8.13
CA LEU A 206 -4.88 -18.20 -8.41
C LEU A 206 -4.80 -16.72 -8.02
N VAL A 207 -5.86 -15.96 -8.29
CA VAL A 207 -5.96 -14.55 -7.86
C VAL A 207 -5.95 -14.44 -6.33
N LEU A 208 -6.69 -15.30 -5.61
CA LEU A 208 -6.64 -15.37 -4.16
C LEU A 208 -5.22 -15.63 -3.64
N LEU A 209 -4.51 -16.59 -4.24
CA LEU A 209 -3.12 -16.89 -3.89
C LEU A 209 -2.22 -15.67 -4.09
N PHE A 210 -2.33 -14.98 -5.23
CA PHE A 210 -1.53 -13.79 -5.51
C PHE A 210 -1.85 -12.64 -4.55
N ALA A 211 -3.11 -12.39 -4.24
CA ALA A 211 -3.49 -11.36 -3.27
C ALA A 211 -2.88 -11.64 -1.88
N ILE A 212 -2.89 -12.89 -1.43
CA ILE A 212 -2.28 -13.30 -0.14
C ILE A 212 -0.76 -13.20 -0.19
N LEU A 213 -0.11 -13.68 -1.26
CA LEU A 213 1.35 -13.64 -1.38
C LEU A 213 1.89 -12.20 -1.43
N TYR A 214 1.31 -11.36 -2.30
CA TYR A 214 1.77 -9.98 -2.49
C TYR A 214 1.32 -9.04 -1.37
N GLY A 215 0.10 -9.19 -0.86
CA GLY A 215 -0.34 -8.43 0.32
C GLY A 215 0.40 -8.87 1.59
N GLY A 216 0.68 -10.18 1.73
CA GLY A 216 1.46 -10.72 2.84
C GLY A 216 2.89 -10.22 2.86
N ILE A 217 3.57 -10.18 1.70
CA ILE A 217 4.92 -9.61 1.64
C ILE A 217 4.90 -8.11 1.96
N PHE A 218 3.93 -7.34 1.43
CA PHE A 218 3.79 -5.93 1.82
C PHE A 218 3.55 -5.75 3.32
N SER A 219 2.76 -6.62 3.96
CA SER A 219 2.47 -6.52 5.40
C SER A 219 3.75 -6.57 6.25
N VAL A 220 4.74 -7.35 5.82
CA VAL A 220 6.00 -7.59 6.55
C VAL A 220 7.11 -6.63 6.14
N ILE A 221 7.30 -6.43 4.83
CA ILE A 221 8.42 -5.62 4.35
C ILE A 221 8.18 -4.15 4.66
N THR A 222 6.93 -3.65 4.56
CA THR A 222 6.63 -2.25 4.80
C THR A 222 7.05 -1.85 6.21
N PRO A 223 7.98 -0.91 6.37
CA PRO A 223 8.37 -0.49 7.69
C PRO A 223 7.22 0.21 8.43
N PRO A 224 7.27 0.30 9.77
CA PRO A 224 6.39 1.20 10.50
C PRO A 224 6.38 2.61 9.89
N HIS A 225 5.20 3.19 9.70
CA HIS A 225 4.88 4.56 9.20
C HIS A 225 5.14 4.80 7.74
N TYR A 226 5.52 3.76 7.01
CA TYR A 226 5.71 3.88 5.57
C TYR A 226 4.39 3.88 4.80
N THR A 227 3.26 3.58 5.45
CA THR A 227 1.92 3.78 4.91
C THR A 227 1.31 5.08 5.42
N TRP A 228 0.30 5.60 4.73
CA TRP A 228 -0.39 6.82 5.14
C TRP A 228 -1.02 6.72 6.52
N ASP A 229 -0.73 7.73 7.37
CA ASP A 229 -1.36 7.93 8.68
C ASP A 229 -1.33 6.68 9.58
N GLU A 230 -0.29 5.84 9.44
CA GLU A 230 -0.30 4.50 10.03
C GLU A 230 -0.44 4.53 11.54
N PHE A 231 0.25 5.45 12.23
CA PHE A 231 0.17 5.54 13.67
C PHE A 231 -1.25 5.80 14.16
N SER A 232 -1.96 6.71 13.49
CA SER A 232 -3.35 7.00 13.82
C SER A 232 -4.23 5.76 13.67
N HIS A 233 -4.06 5.05 12.56
CA HIS A 233 -4.78 3.82 12.29
C HIS A 233 -4.40 2.66 13.22
N PHE A 234 -3.15 2.61 13.69
CA PHE A 234 -2.68 1.68 14.71
C PHE A 234 -3.38 1.94 16.05
N THR A 235 -3.40 3.19 16.52
CA THR A 235 -4.07 3.58 17.77
C THR A 235 -5.55 3.18 17.74
N LYS A 236 -6.26 3.44 16.64
CA LYS A 236 -7.67 3.01 16.49
C LYS A 236 -7.83 1.49 16.44
N SER A 237 -6.96 0.78 15.72
CA SER A 237 -6.99 -0.70 15.65
C SER A 237 -6.73 -1.33 17.02
N TYR A 238 -5.80 -0.77 17.79
CA TYR A 238 -5.49 -1.21 19.15
C TYR A 238 -6.67 -0.96 20.09
N SER A 239 -7.28 0.21 20.04
CA SER A 239 -8.51 0.53 20.78
C SER A 239 -9.61 -0.52 20.54
N VAL A 240 -9.85 -0.88 19.27
CA VAL A 240 -10.80 -1.93 18.91
C VAL A 240 -10.39 -3.30 19.46
N ALA A 241 -9.11 -3.65 19.41
CA ALA A 241 -8.59 -4.89 20.00
C ALA A 241 -8.75 -4.95 21.54
N ALA A 242 -8.66 -3.80 22.20
CA ALA A 242 -8.86 -3.64 23.63
C ALA A 242 -10.35 -3.61 24.04
N GLY A 243 -11.28 -3.51 23.08
CA GLY A 243 -12.73 -3.46 23.33
C GLY A 243 -13.32 -2.04 23.39
N HIS A 244 -12.49 -1.01 23.20
CA HIS A 244 -12.91 0.39 23.14
C HIS A 244 -13.31 0.73 21.70
N LEU A 245 -14.58 0.49 21.35
CA LEU A 245 -15.11 0.69 20.00
C LEU A 245 -15.25 2.19 19.66
N ILE A 246 -15.71 2.98 20.62
CA ILE A 246 -15.70 4.44 20.56
C ILE A 246 -14.44 4.87 21.30
N LEU A 247 -13.59 5.63 20.62
CA LEU A 247 -12.34 6.14 21.20
C LEU A 247 -12.54 7.63 21.41
N HIS A 248 -12.46 8.08 22.66
CA HIS A 248 -12.50 9.50 22.98
C HIS A 248 -11.09 10.10 22.95
N ASP A 249 -10.98 11.39 22.64
CA ASP A 249 -9.68 12.06 22.70
C ASP A 249 -9.16 12.06 24.14
N GLN A 250 -7.86 11.81 24.30
CA GLN A 250 -7.20 11.66 25.61
C GLN A 250 -7.76 10.54 26.51
N GLU A 251 -8.49 9.56 25.94
CA GLU A 251 -8.89 8.37 26.67
C GLU A 251 -7.67 7.57 27.12
N GLU A 252 -7.68 7.12 28.38
CA GLU A 252 -6.57 6.41 28.98
C GLU A 252 -6.68 4.91 28.65
N ILE A 253 -5.81 4.44 27.76
CA ILE A 253 -5.73 3.04 27.35
C ILE A 253 -4.34 2.52 27.67
N SER A 254 -4.25 1.27 28.12
CA SER A 254 -2.96 0.63 28.39
C SER A 254 -2.33 0.15 27.08
N TYR A 255 -1.28 0.84 26.64
CA TYR A 255 -0.48 0.47 25.46
C TYR A 255 0.87 -0.10 25.90
N PRO A 256 1.50 -0.98 25.10
CA PRO A 256 2.90 -1.32 25.31
C PRO A 256 3.75 -0.05 25.37
N LYS A 257 4.76 -0.05 26.26
CA LYS A 257 5.73 1.06 26.37
C LYS A 257 6.35 1.39 25.01
N ASP A 258 6.67 2.66 24.82
CA ASP A 258 7.35 3.17 23.62
C ASP A 258 6.61 2.93 22.30
N THR A 259 5.32 2.60 22.30
CA THR A 259 4.55 2.44 21.06
C THR A 259 4.46 3.71 20.22
N ASP A 260 4.64 4.89 20.82
CA ASP A 260 4.76 6.16 20.09
C ASP A 260 5.98 6.20 19.16
N LYS A 261 7.04 5.42 19.48
CA LYS A 261 8.21 5.27 18.63
C LYS A 261 7.91 4.52 17.36
N LEU A 262 6.76 3.84 17.26
CA LEU A 262 6.27 3.44 15.96
C LEU A 262 6.24 4.71 15.11
N GLY A 263 5.46 5.73 15.48
CA GLY A 263 5.12 6.96 14.72
C GLY A 263 6.15 7.60 13.79
N PHE A 264 5.69 8.43 12.84
CA PHE A 264 6.55 9.23 11.93
C PHE A 264 7.59 10.09 12.68
N ASN A 265 7.27 10.55 13.89
CA ASN A 265 8.16 11.33 14.74
C ASN A 265 9.33 10.52 15.34
N SER A 266 9.42 9.22 15.04
CA SER A 266 10.55 8.38 15.43
C SER A 266 11.86 8.77 14.73
N GLY A 267 11.79 9.52 13.64
CA GLY A 267 12.96 9.92 12.84
C GLY A 267 13.63 8.74 12.12
N LEU A 268 12.95 7.60 12.03
CA LEU A 268 13.47 6.38 11.40
C LEU A 268 13.43 6.52 9.88
N GLU A 269 14.61 6.45 9.27
CA GLU A 269 14.78 6.38 7.82
C GLU A 269 15.28 4.99 7.42
N TYR A 270 14.71 4.45 6.35
CA TYR A 270 15.06 3.13 5.82
C TYR A 270 15.65 3.30 4.43
N HIS A 271 16.98 3.27 4.35
CA HIS A 271 17.73 3.43 3.09
C HIS A 271 18.47 2.16 2.70
N SER A 272 18.63 1.21 3.63
CA SER A 272 19.31 -0.07 3.39
C SER A 272 18.60 -1.26 4.05
N TYR A 273 18.95 -2.46 3.58
CA TYR A 273 18.49 -3.69 4.22
C TYR A 273 19.01 -3.83 5.68
N LYS A 274 20.17 -3.24 5.99
CA LYS A 274 20.72 -3.22 7.36
C LYS A 274 19.82 -2.38 8.28
N ASP A 275 19.43 -1.19 7.84
CA ASP A 275 18.51 -0.30 8.58
C ASP A 275 17.19 -1.02 8.87
N PHE A 276 16.60 -1.65 7.85
CA PHE A 276 15.40 -2.46 8.03
C PHE A 276 15.58 -3.57 9.06
N LYS A 277 16.70 -4.30 9.01
CA LYS A 277 16.97 -5.38 9.96
C LYS A 277 17.12 -4.86 11.39
N GLU A 278 17.83 -3.75 11.56
CA GLU A 278 18.05 -3.12 12.86
C GLU A 278 16.74 -2.65 13.48
N VAL A 279 15.94 -1.91 12.72
CA VAL A 279 14.64 -1.44 13.20
C VAL A 279 13.70 -2.60 13.50
N LYS A 280 13.64 -3.60 12.62
CA LYS A 280 12.86 -4.82 12.87
C LYS A 280 13.31 -5.50 14.17
N ASN A 281 14.62 -5.64 14.39
CA ASN A 281 15.16 -6.27 15.59
C ASN A 281 14.85 -5.45 16.85
N HIS A 282 14.85 -4.12 16.77
CA HIS A 282 14.43 -3.26 17.87
C HIS A 282 12.99 -3.56 18.29
N TYR A 283 12.04 -3.55 17.35
CA TYR A 283 10.64 -3.85 17.67
C TYR A 283 10.35 -5.31 18.00
N LEU A 284 11.21 -6.24 17.58
CA LEU A 284 11.17 -7.63 18.03
C LEU A 284 11.62 -7.77 19.50
N ALA A 285 12.47 -6.88 19.99
CA ALA A 285 12.89 -6.84 21.39
C ALA A 285 11.89 -6.12 22.30
N MET A 286 10.92 -5.39 21.73
CA MET A 286 9.88 -4.69 22.51
C MET A 286 8.75 -5.65 22.94
N PRO A 287 8.57 -5.90 24.25
CA PRO A 287 7.52 -6.77 24.75
C PRO A 287 6.13 -6.13 24.63
N SER A 288 5.11 -6.91 24.30
CA SER A 288 3.71 -6.46 24.25
C SER A 288 3.03 -6.33 25.62
N ASN A 289 3.60 -7.01 26.63
CA ASN A 289 2.96 -7.18 27.94
C ASN A 289 3.36 -6.10 28.94
N ASP A 290 4.45 -5.37 28.68
CA ASP A 290 4.85 -4.21 29.47
C ASP A 290 4.00 -3.02 29.04
N GLN A 291 2.75 -3.01 29.51
CA GLN A 291 1.76 -2.00 29.19
C GLN A 291 1.72 -0.92 30.25
N THR A 292 1.62 0.33 29.81
CA THR A 292 1.39 1.48 30.68
C THR A 292 0.15 2.24 30.22
N PRO A 293 -0.66 2.76 31.14
CA PRO A 293 -1.72 3.70 30.79
C PRO A 293 -1.13 4.91 30.06
N GLN A 294 -1.63 5.19 28.86
CA GLN A 294 -1.22 6.32 28.04
C GLN A 294 -2.46 6.99 27.45
N LYS A 295 -2.42 8.32 27.35
CA LYS A 295 -3.42 9.12 26.65
C LYS A 295 -2.86 9.50 25.29
N LYS A 296 -3.53 9.09 24.22
CA LYS A 296 -3.09 9.35 22.84
C LYS A 296 -4.18 10.10 22.08
N SER A 297 -3.79 11.18 21.41
CA SER A 297 -4.65 11.83 20.43
C SER A 297 -4.45 11.21 19.04
N THR A 298 -5.50 11.09 18.25
CA THR A 298 -5.42 10.52 16.91
C THR A 298 -6.48 11.07 15.95
N SER A 299 -6.06 11.38 14.72
CA SER A 299 -6.97 11.73 13.63
C SER A 299 -7.93 10.58 13.26
N ALA A 300 -7.60 9.33 13.61
CA ALA A 300 -8.45 8.19 13.34
C ALA A 300 -9.68 8.10 14.26
N LEU A 301 -9.83 8.95 15.28
CA LEU A 301 -11.01 8.92 16.17
C LEU A 301 -12.31 9.22 15.41
N LEU A 302 -12.21 10.02 14.34
CA LEU A 302 -13.31 10.41 13.46
C LEU A 302 -13.87 9.26 12.62
N ASN A 303 -13.13 8.16 12.55
CA ASN A 303 -13.57 6.96 11.87
C ASN A 303 -14.28 6.03 12.85
N LEU A 304 -15.41 5.48 12.41
CA LEU A 304 -16.12 4.41 13.11
C LEU A 304 -15.21 3.19 13.29
N PHE A 305 -15.53 2.29 14.23
CA PHE A 305 -14.71 1.11 14.51
C PHE A 305 -14.77 0.02 13.43
N ILE A 306 -15.86 -0.02 12.64
CA ILE A 306 -16.15 -1.11 11.71
C ILE A 306 -15.01 -1.36 10.70
N PRO A 307 -14.39 -0.33 10.07
CA PRO A 307 -13.25 -0.52 9.19
C PRO A 307 -12.00 -1.10 9.87
N TYR A 308 -11.91 -1.09 11.20
CA TYR A 308 -10.76 -1.54 11.99
C TYR A 308 -10.97 -2.90 12.64
N ILE A 309 -12.09 -3.60 12.37
CA ILE A 309 -12.38 -4.91 12.98
C ILE A 309 -11.28 -5.92 12.61
N PHE A 310 -10.87 -5.98 11.34
CA PHE A 310 -9.88 -6.96 10.89
C PHE A 310 -8.46 -6.67 11.40
N SER A 311 -8.03 -5.40 11.32
CA SER A 311 -6.77 -4.99 11.91
C SER A 311 -6.76 -5.18 13.43
N GLY A 312 -7.87 -4.86 14.11
CA GLY A 312 -8.07 -5.09 15.53
C GLY A 312 -7.99 -6.58 15.91
N ILE A 313 -8.55 -7.49 15.11
CA ILE A 313 -8.38 -8.95 15.29
C ILE A 313 -6.89 -9.33 15.23
N GLY A 314 -6.17 -8.83 14.23
CA GLY A 314 -4.72 -9.09 14.10
C GLY A 314 -3.92 -8.59 15.31
N VAL A 315 -4.21 -7.38 15.77
CA VAL A 315 -3.60 -6.82 17.00
C VAL A 315 -3.97 -7.66 18.23
N LYS A 316 -5.23 -8.08 18.35
CA LYS A 316 -5.70 -8.92 19.47
C LYS A 316 -5.00 -10.28 19.51
N ILE A 317 -4.75 -10.89 18.35
CA ILE A 317 -3.98 -12.14 18.26
C ILE A 317 -2.54 -11.92 18.77
N ALA A 318 -1.87 -10.85 18.34
CA ALA A 318 -0.52 -10.52 18.81
C ALA A 318 -0.48 -10.33 20.33
N LEU A 319 -1.44 -9.59 20.90
CA LEU A 319 -1.57 -9.37 22.34
C LEU A 319 -1.81 -10.67 23.11
N THR A 320 -2.73 -11.51 22.63
CA THR A 320 -3.12 -12.77 23.31
C THR A 320 -1.99 -13.79 23.31
N LEU A 321 -1.19 -13.81 22.24
CA LEU A 321 -0.02 -14.69 22.12
C LEU A 321 1.26 -14.07 22.71
N HIS A 322 1.16 -12.90 23.33
CA HIS A 322 2.30 -12.17 23.91
C HIS A 322 3.46 -11.96 22.91
N LEU A 323 3.12 -11.73 21.63
CA LEU A 323 4.10 -11.51 20.58
C LEU A 323 4.68 -10.09 20.66
N PRO A 324 5.95 -9.87 20.27
CA PRO A 324 6.56 -8.54 20.25
C PRO A 324 5.73 -7.49 19.49
N VAL A 325 5.89 -6.22 19.84
CA VAL A 325 5.08 -5.10 19.32
C VAL A 325 4.97 -5.07 17.79
N ILE A 326 6.03 -5.44 17.05
CA ILE A 326 5.99 -5.47 15.58
C ILE A 326 4.92 -6.42 15.01
N PHE A 327 4.60 -7.51 15.71
CA PHE A 327 3.57 -8.46 15.28
C PHE A 327 2.17 -7.86 15.32
N MET A 328 1.93 -6.83 16.14
CA MET A 328 0.66 -6.10 16.11
C MET A 328 0.45 -5.43 14.75
N LEU A 329 1.50 -4.82 14.17
CA LEU A 329 1.45 -4.27 12.82
C LEU A 329 1.31 -5.37 11.77
N TRP A 330 2.18 -6.39 11.81
CA TRP A 330 2.20 -7.44 10.79
C TRP A 330 0.90 -8.24 10.75
N LEU A 331 0.38 -8.68 11.90
CA LEU A 331 -0.87 -9.43 11.95
C LEU A 331 -2.07 -8.54 11.65
N GLY A 332 -2.07 -7.28 12.11
CA GLY A 332 -3.13 -6.31 11.79
C GLY A 332 -3.25 -6.08 10.28
N ARG A 333 -2.13 -5.77 9.62
CA ARG A 333 -2.05 -5.60 8.15
C ARG A 333 -2.43 -6.90 7.43
N PHE A 334 -1.93 -8.04 7.89
CA PHE A 334 -2.21 -9.33 7.24
C PHE A 334 -3.68 -9.74 7.33
N MET A 335 -4.37 -9.45 8.44
CA MET A 335 -5.81 -9.72 8.55
C MET A 335 -6.64 -8.84 7.60
N ASN A 336 -6.23 -7.58 7.38
CA ASN A 336 -6.82 -6.72 6.35
C ASN A 336 -6.62 -7.32 4.94
N VAL A 337 -5.40 -7.80 4.63
CA VAL A 337 -5.08 -8.50 3.38
C VAL A 337 -5.94 -9.74 3.19
N LEU A 338 -6.12 -10.57 4.23
CA LEU A 338 -6.95 -11.76 4.14
C LEU A 338 -8.39 -11.42 3.80
N PHE A 339 -8.99 -10.45 4.50
CA PHE A 339 -10.34 -9.99 4.19
C PHE A 339 -10.46 -9.49 2.75
N TYR A 340 -9.54 -8.61 2.34
CA TYR A 340 -9.48 -8.09 0.97
C TYR A 340 -9.38 -9.21 -0.07
N ALA A 341 -8.48 -10.16 0.14
CA ALA A 341 -8.23 -11.27 -0.77
C ALA A 341 -9.45 -12.19 -0.91
N PHE A 342 -10.15 -12.48 0.19
CA PHE A 342 -11.40 -13.25 0.16
C PHE A 342 -12.52 -12.49 -0.54
N MET A 343 -12.69 -11.20 -0.25
CA MET A 343 -13.69 -10.36 -0.92
C MET A 343 -13.43 -10.28 -2.42
N LEU A 344 -12.19 -10.09 -2.85
CA LEU A 344 -11.79 -10.12 -4.25
C LEU A 344 -12.08 -11.50 -4.90
N TYR A 345 -11.73 -12.60 -4.23
CA TYR A 345 -12.02 -13.96 -4.68
C TYR A 345 -13.53 -14.17 -4.91
N PHE A 346 -14.36 -13.81 -3.92
CA PHE A 346 -15.80 -13.94 -4.04
C PHE A 346 -16.37 -13.03 -5.12
N SER A 347 -15.82 -11.83 -5.30
CA SER A 347 -16.20 -10.90 -6.37
C SER A 347 -15.96 -11.50 -7.75
N ILE A 348 -14.76 -12.03 -8.00
CA ILE A 348 -14.40 -12.67 -9.29
C ILE A 348 -15.24 -13.92 -9.54
N LYS A 349 -15.52 -14.70 -8.49
CA LYS A 349 -16.39 -15.87 -8.59
C LYS A 349 -17.83 -15.48 -8.95
N LYS A 350 -18.32 -14.36 -8.40
CA LYS A 350 -19.71 -13.90 -8.52
C LYS A 350 -19.97 -13.15 -9.82
N ILE A 351 -19.04 -12.30 -10.24
CA ILE A 351 -19.24 -11.38 -11.37
C ILE A 351 -19.49 -12.16 -12.68
N PRO A 352 -20.51 -11.78 -13.47
CA PRO A 352 -20.88 -12.52 -14.69
C PRO A 352 -19.85 -12.37 -15.82
N PHE A 353 -19.32 -11.17 -16.05
CA PHE A 353 -18.30 -10.86 -17.06
C PHE A 353 -17.28 -9.86 -16.49
N GLY A 354 -16.14 -9.61 -17.16
CA GLY A 354 -15.12 -8.69 -16.61
C GLY A 354 -14.27 -9.29 -15.48
N LYS A 355 -14.16 -10.63 -15.42
CA LYS A 355 -13.43 -11.35 -14.36
C LYS A 355 -11.95 -11.03 -14.31
N ARG A 356 -11.29 -10.92 -15.47
CA ARG A 356 -9.86 -10.63 -15.59
C ARG A 356 -9.59 -9.16 -15.36
N ALA A 357 -10.50 -8.27 -15.76
CA ALA A 357 -10.40 -6.85 -15.44
C ALA A 357 -10.51 -6.60 -13.93
N MET A 358 -11.47 -7.25 -13.26
CA MET A 358 -11.58 -7.21 -11.80
C MET A 358 -10.35 -7.81 -11.11
N ALA A 359 -9.83 -8.94 -11.62
CA ALA A 359 -8.60 -9.53 -11.09
C ALA A 359 -7.38 -8.63 -11.29
N PHE A 360 -7.21 -8.05 -12.47
CA PHE A 360 -6.13 -7.11 -12.79
C PHE A 360 -6.18 -5.90 -11.86
N TYR A 361 -7.34 -5.25 -11.77
CA TYR A 361 -7.54 -4.07 -10.94
C TYR A 361 -7.37 -4.39 -9.45
N GLY A 362 -7.97 -5.48 -8.96
CA GLY A 362 -7.86 -5.90 -7.56
C GLY A 362 -6.46 -6.38 -7.15
N LEU A 363 -5.64 -6.85 -8.10
CA LEU A 363 -4.26 -7.23 -7.82
C LEU A 363 -3.24 -6.13 -8.08
N LEU A 364 -3.66 -4.91 -8.46
CA LEU A 364 -2.73 -3.80 -8.61
C LEU A 364 -1.90 -3.62 -7.33
N PRO A 365 -0.57 -3.42 -7.41
CA PRO A 365 0.27 -3.35 -6.23
C PRO A 365 -0.19 -2.29 -5.23
N ILE A 366 -0.69 -1.14 -5.71
CA ILE A 366 -1.24 -0.08 -4.86
C ILE A 366 -2.43 -0.56 -4.02
N ASN A 367 -3.30 -1.40 -4.59
CA ASN A 367 -4.47 -1.91 -3.88
C ASN A 367 -4.07 -2.91 -2.80
N LEU A 368 -3.09 -3.78 -3.08
CA LEU A 368 -2.56 -4.71 -2.09
C LEU A 368 -1.71 -4.00 -1.02
N PHE A 369 -1.02 -2.92 -1.38
CA PHE A 369 -0.30 -2.08 -0.41
C PHE A 369 -1.26 -1.37 0.56
N ILE A 370 -2.37 -0.82 0.05
CA ILE A 370 -3.44 -0.25 0.89
C ILE A 370 -4.08 -1.35 1.77
N ALA A 371 -4.35 -2.54 1.21
CA ALA A 371 -4.85 -3.67 2.00
C ALA A 371 -3.86 -4.14 3.07
N ALA A 372 -2.56 -4.03 2.79
CA ALA A 372 -1.46 -4.32 3.72
C ALA A 372 -1.09 -3.11 4.61
N SER A 373 -2.06 -2.22 4.87
CA SER A 373 -1.95 -1.14 5.84
C SER A 373 -3.01 -1.29 6.93
N LEU A 374 -2.89 -0.54 8.03
CA LEU A 374 -3.92 -0.48 9.07
C LEU A 374 -5.07 0.49 8.73
N SER A 375 -5.00 1.15 7.57
CA SER A 375 -5.98 2.15 7.15
C SER A 375 -7.39 1.60 7.00
N CYS A 376 -8.40 2.46 7.10
CA CYS A 376 -9.79 2.11 6.80
C CYS A 376 -10.06 1.91 5.29
N ASP A 377 -9.16 2.36 4.41
CA ASP A 377 -9.36 2.40 2.95
C ASP A 377 -9.57 1.01 2.32
N PHE A 378 -8.97 -0.05 2.87
CA PHE A 378 -9.14 -1.41 2.33
C PHE A 378 -10.58 -1.92 2.44
N MET A 379 -11.32 -1.51 3.48
CA MET A 379 -12.71 -1.92 3.69
C MET A 379 -13.59 -1.41 2.56
N ALA A 380 -13.43 -0.13 2.20
CA ALA A 380 -14.13 0.49 1.08
C ALA A 380 -13.87 -0.26 -0.23
N MET A 381 -12.60 -0.54 -0.56
CA MET A 381 -12.26 -1.28 -1.77
C MET A 381 -12.81 -2.72 -1.78
N SER A 382 -12.71 -3.42 -0.65
CA SER A 382 -13.17 -4.81 -0.55
C SER A 382 -14.67 -4.93 -0.76
N CYS A 383 -15.44 -4.09 -0.06
CA CYS A 383 -16.89 -4.11 -0.11
C CYS A 383 -17.43 -3.62 -1.45
N VAL A 384 -16.83 -2.60 -2.06
CA VAL A 384 -17.31 -2.07 -3.35
C VAL A 384 -17.12 -3.08 -4.48
N PHE A 385 -16.01 -3.84 -4.52
CA PHE A 385 -15.83 -4.90 -5.53
C PHE A 385 -16.90 -5.97 -5.44
N TYR A 386 -17.21 -6.43 -4.22
CA TYR A 386 -18.23 -7.46 -4.06
C TYR A 386 -19.63 -6.93 -4.31
N ALA A 387 -19.92 -5.69 -3.89
CA ALA A 387 -21.19 -5.03 -4.18
C ALA A 387 -21.43 -4.91 -5.68
N ILE A 388 -20.42 -4.48 -6.45
CA ILE A 388 -20.47 -4.39 -7.91
C ILE A 388 -20.66 -5.77 -8.53
N ALA A 389 -19.88 -6.77 -8.13
CA ALA A 389 -20.02 -8.13 -8.64
C ALA A 389 -21.42 -8.72 -8.39
N TYR A 390 -21.98 -8.45 -7.21
CA TYR A 390 -23.31 -8.90 -6.82
C TYR A 390 -24.43 -8.17 -7.56
N LEU A 391 -24.30 -6.84 -7.70
CA LEU A 391 -25.22 -6.01 -8.49
C LEU A 391 -25.24 -6.45 -9.95
N MET A 392 -24.06 -6.67 -10.54
CA MET A 392 -23.94 -7.16 -11.92
C MET A 392 -24.52 -8.56 -12.07
N ASP A 393 -24.30 -9.47 -11.12
CA ASP A 393 -24.92 -10.82 -11.15
C ASP A 393 -26.46 -10.76 -11.16
N ILE A 394 -27.07 -9.80 -10.45
CA ILE A 394 -28.52 -9.58 -10.48
C ILE A 394 -28.96 -9.02 -11.83
N LYS A 395 -28.31 -7.93 -12.28
CA LYS A 395 -28.68 -7.20 -13.50
C LYS A 395 -28.53 -8.07 -14.76
N CYS A 396 -27.37 -8.71 -14.90
CA CYS A 396 -26.99 -9.43 -16.13
C CYS A 396 -27.75 -10.74 -16.30
N ARG A 397 -28.10 -11.39 -15.18
CA ARG A 397 -28.86 -12.66 -15.19
C ARG A 397 -30.35 -12.45 -14.91
N ASN A 398 -30.82 -11.20 -14.97
CA ASN A 398 -32.21 -10.80 -14.74
C ASN A 398 -32.85 -11.45 -13.50
N LYS A 399 -32.11 -11.52 -12.39
CA LYS A 399 -32.61 -12.17 -11.17
C LYS A 399 -33.58 -11.25 -10.43
N GLU A 400 -34.62 -11.82 -9.83
CA GLU A 400 -35.53 -11.06 -8.97
C GLU A 400 -34.78 -10.50 -7.74
N MET A 401 -34.98 -9.22 -7.43
CA MET A 401 -34.51 -8.57 -6.22
C MET A 401 -35.35 -9.02 -5.02
N THR A 402 -34.67 -9.63 -4.05
CA THR A 402 -35.29 -10.10 -2.79
C THR A 402 -34.78 -9.27 -1.64
N VAL A 403 -35.48 -9.26 -0.50
CA VAL A 403 -35.04 -8.56 0.72
C VAL A 403 -33.63 -9.01 1.13
N LYS A 404 -33.32 -10.31 1.06
CA LYS A 404 -31.99 -10.83 1.36
C LYS A 404 -30.91 -10.25 0.44
N LYS A 405 -31.18 -10.15 -0.87
CA LYS A 405 -30.25 -9.56 -1.85
C LYS A 405 -30.05 -8.06 -1.57
N TYR A 406 -31.13 -7.35 -1.24
CA TYR A 406 -31.09 -5.95 -0.86
C TYR A 406 -30.24 -5.74 0.41
N LEU A 407 -30.49 -6.50 1.48
CA LEU A 407 -29.75 -6.37 2.74
C LEU A 407 -28.25 -6.63 2.55
N VAL A 408 -27.87 -7.58 1.69
CA VAL A 408 -26.45 -7.80 1.35
C VAL A 408 -25.85 -6.60 0.63
N LEU A 409 -26.54 -6.02 -0.37
CA LEU A 409 -26.05 -4.81 -1.06
C LEU A 409 -25.98 -3.61 -0.12
N ALA A 410 -27.04 -3.38 0.65
CA ALA A 410 -27.11 -2.30 1.62
C ALA A 410 -25.95 -2.41 2.61
N LEU A 411 -25.73 -3.58 3.23
CA LEU A 411 -24.61 -3.79 4.15
C LEU A 411 -23.26 -3.48 3.51
N LEU A 412 -23.00 -3.98 2.29
CA LEU A 412 -21.73 -3.76 1.61
C LEU A 412 -21.51 -2.27 1.31
N LEU A 413 -22.50 -1.59 0.74
CA LEU A 413 -22.40 -0.17 0.41
C LEU A 413 -22.35 0.71 1.67
N SER A 414 -23.04 0.31 2.74
CA SER A 414 -22.91 0.94 4.05
C SER A 414 -21.48 0.83 4.58
N CYS A 415 -20.83 -0.33 4.48
CA CYS A 415 -19.42 -0.47 4.87
C CYS A 415 -18.50 0.46 4.05
N VAL A 416 -18.78 0.68 2.76
CA VAL A 416 -18.03 1.63 1.92
C VAL A 416 -18.21 3.06 2.43
N THR A 417 -19.44 3.48 2.71
CA THR A 417 -19.75 4.83 3.24
C THR A 417 -19.27 5.03 4.67
N ILE A 418 -19.30 4.00 5.51
CA ILE A 418 -18.78 4.04 6.89
C ILE A 418 -17.26 4.17 6.90
N ALA A 419 -16.57 3.52 5.96
CA ALA A 419 -15.13 3.69 5.81
C ALA A 419 -14.79 5.14 5.42
N LYS A 420 -15.55 5.71 4.48
CA LYS A 420 -15.48 7.14 4.11
C LYS A 420 -16.83 7.65 3.62
N VAL A 421 -17.36 8.64 4.33
CA VAL A 421 -18.70 9.22 4.03
C VAL A 421 -18.77 9.82 2.61
N THR A 422 -17.64 10.27 2.08
CA THR A 422 -17.53 10.84 0.73
C THR A 422 -17.84 9.84 -0.38
N TYR A 423 -17.88 8.54 -0.07
CA TYR A 423 -18.31 7.48 -0.98
C TYR A 423 -19.79 7.15 -0.90
N ALA A 424 -20.62 7.90 -0.14
CA ALA A 424 -22.07 7.74 -0.12
C ALA A 424 -22.75 7.65 -1.51
N PRO A 425 -22.27 8.33 -2.58
CA PRO A 425 -22.87 8.19 -3.90
C PRO A 425 -22.87 6.75 -4.44
N VAL A 426 -22.12 5.78 -3.86
CA VAL A 426 -22.08 4.37 -4.32
C VAL A 426 -23.47 3.73 -4.38
N PHE A 427 -24.40 4.21 -3.56
CA PHE A 427 -25.80 3.81 -3.57
C PHE A 427 -26.50 4.13 -4.90
N LEU A 428 -26.01 5.10 -5.68
CA LEU A 428 -26.52 5.41 -7.02
C LEU A 428 -26.46 4.20 -7.97
N LEU A 429 -25.48 3.31 -7.78
CA LEU A 429 -25.37 2.10 -8.60
C LEU A 429 -26.57 1.15 -8.41
N MET A 430 -27.25 1.18 -7.26
CA MET A 430 -28.43 0.36 -7.02
C MET A 430 -29.62 0.73 -7.92
N PHE A 431 -29.66 1.94 -8.47
CA PHE A 431 -30.70 2.38 -9.41
C PHE A 431 -30.54 1.79 -10.82
N MET A 432 -29.44 1.08 -11.09
CA MET A 432 -29.26 0.30 -12.34
C MET A 432 -30.27 -0.87 -12.44
N LEU A 433 -30.92 -1.22 -11.33
CA LEU A 433 -31.96 -2.25 -11.28
C LEU A 433 -33.35 -1.60 -11.46
N GLY A 434 -33.90 -1.72 -12.66
CA GLY A 434 -35.26 -1.26 -12.97
C GLY A 434 -36.37 -2.24 -12.56
N LYS A 435 -37.63 -1.84 -12.81
CA LYS A 435 -38.87 -2.58 -12.47
C LYS A 435 -38.86 -4.06 -12.85
N LYS A 436 -38.21 -4.44 -13.95
CA LYS A 436 -38.12 -5.83 -14.44
C LYS A 436 -37.51 -6.82 -13.44
N HIS A 437 -36.74 -6.34 -12.46
CA HIS A 437 -36.14 -7.18 -11.43
C HIS A 437 -37.05 -7.35 -10.21
N PHE A 438 -38.29 -6.88 -10.24
CA PHE A 438 -39.21 -6.90 -9.09
C PHE A 438 -40.53 -7.54 -9.48
N SER A 439 -41.12 -8.34 -8.59
CA SER A 439 -42.42 -8.98 -8.86
C SER A 439 -43.59 -8.00 -8.92
N SER A 440 -43.43 -6.76 -8.46
CA SER A 440 -44.48 -5.73 -8.52
C SER A 440 -43.89 -4.32 -8.46
N THR A 441 -44.64 -3.34 -8.98
CA THR A 441 -44.30 -1.91 -8.89
C THR A 441 -44.17 -1.45 -7.44
N LYS A 442 -45.01 -1.97 -6.52
CA LYS A 442 -44.93 -1.65 -5.09
C LYS A 442 -43.57 -2.05 -4.51
N LYS A 443 -43.07 -3.26 -4.79
CA LYS A 443 -41.74 -3.70 -4.35
C LYS A 443 -40.61 -2.84 -4.92
N TYR A 444 -40.72 -2.42 -6.18
CA TYR A 444 -39.75 -1.49 -6.78
C TYR A 444 -39.74 -0.14 -6.08
N VAL A 445 -40.90 0.44 -5.77
CA VAL A 445 -41.01 1.71 -5.03
C VAL A 445 -40.46 1.56 -3.61
N SER A 446 -40.79 0.47 -2.90
CA SER A 446 -40.22 0.18 -1.58
C SER A 446 -38.70 0.03 -1.62
N TYR A 447 -38.15 -0.60 -2.66
CA TYR A 447 -36.70 -0.70 -2.87
C TYR A 447 -36.03 0.66 -3.07
N VAL A 448 -36.62 1.52 -3.90
CA VAL A 448 -36.14 2.90 -4.11
C VAL A 448 -36.17 3.70 -2.82
N ALA A 449 -37.28 3.65 -2.07
CA ALA A 449 -37.39 4.30 -0.78
C ALA A 449 -36.34 3.76 0.21
N ALA A 450 -36.14 2.44 0.23
CA ALA A 450 -35.15 1.82 1.10
C ALA A 450 -33.71 2.27 0.77
N ILE A 451 -33.35 2.46 -0.51
CA ILE A 451 -32.05 3.02 -0.90
C ILE A 451 -31.84 4.40 -0.28
N PHE A 452 -32.80 5.30 -0.41
CA PHE A 452 -32.69 6.65 0.17
C PHE A 452 -32.62 6.62 1.69
N ILE A 453 -33.45 5.80 2.34
CA ILE A 453 -33.46 5.66 3.80
C ILE A 453 -32.13 5.11 4.30
N THR A 454 -31.66 3.98 3.74
CA THR A 454 -30.42 3.34 4.19
C THR A 454 -29.18 4.17 3.84
N GLY A 455 -29.08 4.67 2.61
CA GLY A 455 -27.99 5.56 2.20
C GLY A 455 -27.96 6.85 3.00
N GLY A 456 -29.12 7.47 3.24
CA GLY A 456 -29.26 8.68 4.04
C GLY A 456 -28.88 8.46 5.51
N ILE A 457 -29.45 7.44 6.16
CA ILE A 457 -29.13 7.10 7.56
C ILE A 457 -27.62 6.85 7.73
N VAL A 458 -27.00 6.09 6.83
CA VAL A 458 -25.58 5.76 6.96
C VAL A 458 -24.69 6.96 6.67
N ALA A 459 -25.00 7.77 5.65
CA ALA A 459 -24.23 8.97 5.34
C ALA A 459 -24.33 10.01 6.47
N ILE A 460 -25.56 10.31 6.92
CA ILE A 460 -25.81 11.26 8.01
C ILE A 460 -25.21 10.73 9.32
N GLY A 461 -25.40 9.44 9.64
CA GLY A 461 -24.86 8.85 10.85
C GLY A 461 -23.32 8.85 10.89
N THR A 462 -22.67 8.55 9.75
CA THR A 462 -21.20 8.61 9.64
C THR A 462 -20.70 10.05 9.77
N TYR A 463 -21.34 11.01 9.08
CA TYR A 463 -20.99 12.42 9.20
C TYR A 463 -21.21 12.95 10.62
N TYR A 464 -22.35 12.62 11.23
CA TYR A 464 -22.70 13.01 12.60
C TYR A 464 -21.66 12.50 13.58
N TYR A 465 -21.30 11.21 13.49
CA TYR A 465 -20.23 10.62 14.30
C TYR A 465 -18.93 11.43 14.17
N SER A 466 -18.46 11.70 12.94
CA SER A 466 -17.26 12.51 12.75
C SER A 466 -17.41 13.95 13.27
N SER A 467 -18.59 14.56 13.17
CA SER A 467 -18.83 15.94 13.62
C SER A 467 -18.77 16.09 15.14
N VAL A 468 -19.23 15.09 15.90
CA VAL A 468 -19.19 15.07 17.37
C VAL A 468 -17.75 15.13 17.90
N PHE A 469 -16.81 14.55 17.16
CA PHE A 469 -15.39 14.53 17.51
C PHE A 469 -14.57 15.65 16.85
N GLY A 470 -15.20 16.57 16.13
CA GLY A 470 -14.55 17.70 15.44
C GLY A 470 -14.00 17.33 14.06
N LEU A 471 -14.54 17.94 13.00
CA LEU A 471 -14.19 17.61 11.61
C LEU A 471 -12.74 17.94 11.22
N VAL A 472 -12.12 18.92 11.87
CA VAL A 472 -10.74 19.33 11.62
C VAL A 472 -9.80 18.36 12.33
N GLN A 473 -9.21 17.43 11.59
CA GLN A 473 -8.40 16.34 12.15
C GLN A 473 -6.96 16.74 12.46
N TRP A 474 -6.50 17.87 11.90
CA TRP A 474 -5.11 18.32 11.98
C TRP A 474 -5.06 19.77 12.43
N SER A 475 -4.12 20.10 13.32
CA SER A 475 -3.88 21.46 13.82
C SER A 475 -3.15 22.33 12.79
N ILE A 476 -3.77 22.55 11.63
CA ILE A 476 -3.22 23.36 10.53
C ILE A 476 -3.71 24.81 10.70
N PRO A 477 -2.82 25.82 10.63
CA PRO A 477 -3.22 27.23 10.74
C PRO A 477 -4.28 27.61 9.71
N ASN A 478 -5.26 28.41 10.14
CA ASN A 478 -6.34 28.95 9.29
C ASN A 478 -7.24 27.88 8.64
N VAL A 479 -7.31 26.67 9.18
CA VAL A 479 -8.30 25.66 8.78
C VAL A 479 -9.50 25.73 9.72
N ASP A 480 -10.67 26.05 9.17
CA ASP A 480 -11.94 26.17 9.89
C ASP A 480 -13.07 25.67 8.99
N SER A 481 -13.62 24.50 9.30
CA SER A 481 -14.66 23.87 8.47
C SER A 481 -15.94 24.70 8.40
N ALA A 482 -16.32 25.41 9.46
CA ALA A 482 -17.55 26.21 9.49
C ALA A 482 -17.42 27.43 8.57
N LYS A 483 -16.31 28.17 8.67
CA LYS A 483 -16.02 29.29 7.77
C LYS A 483 -15.88 28.84 6.33
N GLN A 484 -15.23 27.69 6.10
CA GLN A 484 -15.04 27.17 4.75
C GLN A 484 -16.37 26.78 4.10
N VAL A 485 -17.28 26.15 4.84
CA VAL A 485 -18.64 25.84 4.38
C VAL A 485 -19.45 27.11 4.11
N SER A 486 -19.38 28.10 5.01
CA SER A 486 -20.02 29.41 4.78
C SER A 486 -19.53 30.03 3.47
N GLY A 487 -18.22 30.02 3.21
CA GLY A 487 -17.65 30.52 1.95
C GLY A 487 -18.13 29.75 0.71
N ILE A 488 -18.27 28.42 0.79
CA ILE A 488 -18.82 27.60 -0.31
C ILE A 488 -20.28 27.99 -0.60
N ILE A 489 -21.10 28.14 0.45
CA ILE A 489 -22.53 28.46 0.32
C ILE A 489 -22.74 29.88 -0.20
N SER A 490 -21.95 30.84 0.25
CA SER A 490 -22.03 32.24 -0.20
C SER A 490 -21.52 32.43 -1.63
N HIS A 491 -20.58 31.59 -2.09
CA HIS A 491 -19.97 31.71 -3.42
C HIS A 491 -19.85 30.36 -4.17
N PRO A 492 -20.98 29.68 -4.47
CA PRO A 492 -20.96 28.32 -5.01
C PRO A 492 -20.32 28.24 -6.40
N LEU A 493 -20.54 29.24 -7.27
CA LEU A 493 -19.91 29.26 -8.59
C LEU A 493 -18.40 29.48 -8.52
N ALA A 494 -17.92 30.29 -7.57
CA ALA A 494 -16.49 30.49 -7.35
C ALA A 494 -15.83 29.20 -6.83
N TYR A 495 -16.50 28.50 -5.91
CA TYR A 495 -16.07 27.19 -5.43
C TYR A 495 -15.99 26.15 -6.56
N LEU A 496 -17.04 26.03 -7.38
CA LEU A 496 -17.04 25.10 -8.52
C LEU A 496 -15.96 25.44 -9.54
N LYS A 497 -15.74 26.74 -9.80
CA LYS A 497 -14.63 27.21 -10.64
C LYS A 497 -13.28 26.82 -10.05
N MET A 498 -13.08 26.98 -8.74
CA MET A 498 -11.84 26.57 -8.06
C MET A 498 -11.61 25.06 -8.21
N ILE A 499 -12.61 24.22 -7.93
CA ILE A 499 -12.51 22.77 -8.09
C ILE A 499 -12.19 22.40 -9.55
N TYR A 500 -12.84 23.03 -10.52
CA TYR A 500 -12.58 22.80 -11.94
C TYR A 500 -11.15 23.16 -12.34
N VAL A 501 -10.68 24.35 -11.97
CA VAL A 501 -9.31 24.83 -12.27
C VAL A 501 -8.26 23.95 -11.58
N TYR A 502 -8.50 23.61 -10.32
CA TYR A 502 -7.63 22.74 -9.55
C TYR A 502 -7.54 21.33 -10.18
N MET A 503 -8.67 20.74 -10.56
CA MET A 503 -8.68 19.41 -11.15
C MET A 503 -8.14 19.39 -12.59
N SER A 504 -8.43 20.41 -13.40
CA SER A 504 -7.93 20.46 -14.80
C SER A 504 -6.41 20.57 -14.86
N THR A 505 -5.78 21.22 -13.88
CA THR A 505 -4.32 21.31 -13.76
C THR A 505 -3.67 20.07 -13.15
N ARG A 506 -4.43 19.21 -12.46
CA ARG A 506 -3.92 18.05 -11.71
C ARG A 506 -4.40 16.68 -12.19
N VAL A 507 -5.23 16.62 -13.22
CA VAL A 507 -5.85 15.35 -13.69
C VAL A 507 -4.80 14.31 -14.08
N PHE A 508 -3.72 14.72 -14.74
CA PHE A 508 -2.63 13.83 -15.12
C PHE A 508 -1.82 13.37 -13.90
N ASP A 509 -1.50 14.28 -12.98
CA ASP A 509 -0.82 13.95 -11.72
C ASP A 509 -1.61 12.91 -10.92
N TYR A 510 -2.93 13.12 -10.75
CA TYR A 510 -3.76 12.18 -10.02
C TYR A 510 -3.98 10.86 -10.75
N GLY A 511 -4.08 10.87 -12.08
CA GLY A 511 -4.11 9.64 -12.87
C GLY A 511 -2.84 8.81 -12.70
N GLN A 512 -1.66 9.45 -12.63
CA GLN A 512 -0.39 8.78 -12.38
C GLN A 512 -0.27 8.29 -10.94
N ASN A 513 -0.53 9.18 -9.98
CA ASN A 513 -0.38 8.90 -8.55
C ASN A 513 -1.40 7.88 -8.05
N MET A 514 -2.59 7.80 -8.66
CA MET A 514 -3.61 6.80 -8.31
C MET A 514 -3.06 5.37 -8.43
N PHE A 515 -2.23 5.11 -9.43
CA PHE A 515 -1.66 3.78 -9.65
C PHE A 515 -0.22 3.63 -9.13
N GLY A 516 0.49 4.75 -8.97
CA GLY A 516 1.94 4.75 -8.84
C GLY A 516 2.51 5.28 -7.53
N PHE A 517 1.72 5.86 -6.62
CA PHE A 517 2.24 6.49 -5.41
C PHE A 517 2.09 5.62 -4.16
N PHE A 518 3.21 5.17 -3.57
CA PHE A 518 3.26 4.23 -2.43
C PHE A 518 3.66 4.91 -1.12
N ALA A 519 3.04 6.06 -0.81
CA ALA A 519 3.33 6.83 0.40
C ALA A 519 4.84 7.12 0.53
N TYR A 520 5.45 6.72 1.65
CA TYR A 520 6.86 6.98 1.93
C TYR A 520 7.82 6.03 1.19
N PHE A 521 7.31 5.00 0.50
CA PHE A 521 8.10 4.25 -0.49
C PHE A 521 8.30 5.00 -1.81
N SER A 522 7.76 6.21 -1.95
CA SER A 522 7.78 7.05 -3.14
C SER A 522 6.97 6.50 -4.33
N GLY A 523 7.09 7.15 -5.49
CA GLY A 523 6.35 6.80 -6.70
C GLY A 523 7.10 5.84 -7.62
N ILE A 524 6.38 5.12 -8.48
CA ILE A 524 6.97 4.40 -9.63
C ILE A 524 7.07 5.29 -10.87
N PRO A 525 7.94 4.95 -11.85
CA PRO A 525 8.01 5.69 -13.10
C PRO A 525 6.66 5.77 -13.82
N GLN A 526 6.34 6.95 -14.36
CA GLN A 526 5.07 7.27 -15.03
C GLN A 526 4.66 6.25 -16.09
N LEU A 527 5.63 5.67 -16.81
CA LEU A 527 5.40 4.62 -17.82
C LEU A 527 4.56 3.47 -17.27
N PHE A 528 4.78 3.03 -16.02
CA PHE A 528 4.05 1.91 -15.44
C PHE A 528 2.60 2.27 -15.10
N SER A 529 2.32 3.50 -14.68
CA SER A 529 0.94 3.99 -14.53
C SER A 529 0.20 4.02 -15.87
N ALA A 530 0.88 4.39 -16.96
CA ALA A 530 0.31 4.34 -18.31
C ALA A 530 0.05 2.90 -18.79
N VAL A 531 0.98 1.97 -18.51
CA VAL A 531 0.79 0.53 -18.80
C VAL A 531 -0.42 -0.03 -18.04
N ILE A 532 -0.60 0.34 -16.76
CA ILE A 532 -1.78 -0.06 -15.98
C ILE A 532 -3.06 0.42 -16.65
N MET A 533 -3.13 1.72 -16.98
CA MET A 533 -4.30 2.31 -17.63
C MET A 533 -4.60 1.63 -18.97
N PHE A 534 -3.57 1.39 -19.78
CA PHE A 534 -3.70 0.70 -21.07
C PHE A 534 -4.28 -0.71 -20.91
N ILE A 535 -3.73 -1.52 -20.00
CA ILE A 535 -4.22 -2.88 -19.77
C ILE A 535 -5.65 -2.85 -19.20
N PHE A 536 -5.97 -1.91 -18.32
CA PHE A 536 -7.30 -1.76 -17.77
C PHE A 536 -8.34 -1.41 -18.85
N ILE A 537 -8.02 -0.48 -19.75
CA ILE A 537 -8.85 -0.12 -20.90
C ILE A 537 -8.98 -1.30 -21.87
N TYR A 538 -7.86 -1.97 -22.20
CA TYR A 538 -7.83 -3.15 -23.07
C TYR A 538 -8.77 -4.26 -22.55
N LEU A 539 -8.66 -4.58 -21.26
CA LEU A 539 -9.55 -5.56 -20.62
C LEU A 539 -11.00 -5.05 -20.54
N GLY A 540 -11.22 -3.74 -20.39
CA GLY A 540 -12.56 -3.15 -20.41
C GLY A 540 -13.32 -3.36 -21.72
N PHE A 541 -12.61 -3.41 -22.84
CA PHE A 541 -13.19 -3.74 -24.14
C PHE A 541 -13.33 -5.25 -24.39
N LEU A 542 -12.34 -6.04 -23.99
CA LEU A 542 -12.15 -7.40 -24.51
C LEU A 542 -12.29 -8.53 -23.47
N ASP A 543 -12.53 -8.22 -22.19
CA ASP A 543 -12.65 -9.22 -21.12
C ASP A 543 -14.03 -9.90 -21.09
N SER A 544 -14.27 -10.68 -22.14
CA SER A 544 -15.41 -11.57 -22.28
C SER A 544 -15.05 -12.77 -23.14
N ASN A 545 -15.94 -13.76 -23.13
CA ASN A 545 -15.95 -14.87 -24.06
C ASN A 545 -17.39 -15.06 -24.56
N GLU A 546 -17.62 -15.97 -25.50
CA GLU A 546 -18.94 -16.19 -26.11
C GLU A 546 -20.08 -16.37 -25.08
N GLU A 547 -19.87 -17.20 -24.05
CA GLU A 547 -20.85 -17.41 -22.97
C GLU A 547 -21.09 -16.11 -22.18
N GLN A 548 -20.04 -15.37 -21.85
CA GLN A 548 -20.11 -14.11 -21.09
C GLN A 548 -20.62 -12.93 -21.92
N ASP A 549 -20.38 -12.94 -23.22
CA ASP A 549 -20.88 -11.94 -24.17
C ASP A 549 -22.41 -12.00 -24.24
N SER A 550 -22.99 -13.20 -24.16
CA SER A 550 -24.45 -13.36 -24.05
C SER A 550 -25.04 -12.78 -22.75
N LEU A 551 -24.21 -12.66 -21.71
CA LEU A 551 -24.59 -12.11 -20.41
C LEU A 551 -24.32 -10.60 -20.30
N LYS A 552 -23.65 -9.97 -21.28
CA LYS A 552 -23.40 -8.53 -21.25
C LYS A 552 -24.73 -7.79 -21.35
N PRO A 553 -25.13 -6.99 -20.35
CA PRO A 553 -26.33 -6.20 -20.46
C PRO A 553 -26.09 -5.08 -21.47
N ASN A 554 -27.11 -4.73 -22.26
CA ASN A 554 -27.10 -3.48 -22.98
C ASN A 554 -27.26 -2.35 -21.95
N PHE A 555 -26.15 -1.78 -21.48
CA PHE A 555 -26.17 -0.69 -20.51
C PHE A 555 -26.92 0.50 -21.11
N MET A 556 -28.04 0.84 -20.48
CA MET A 556 -28.85 1.97 -20.92
C MET A 556 -28.08 3.27 -20.66
N ILE A 557 -28.47 4.37 -21.32
CA ILE A 557 -27.90 5.70 -21.04
C ILE A 557 -28.01 6.02 -19.53
N GLN A 558 -29.13 5.63 -18.91
CA GLN A 558 -29.33 5.73 -17.46
C GLN A 558 -28.24 5.02 -16.64
N ASP A 559 -27.84 3.80 -17.02
CA ASP A 559 -26.78 3.08 -16.32
C ASP A 559 -25.43 3.81 -16.41
N LYS A 560 -25.11 4.35 -17.59
CA LYS A 560 -23.87 5.11 -17.82
C LYS A 560 -23.86 6.41 -17.02
N VAL A 561 -24.98 7.11 -17.01
CA VAL A 561 -25.19 8.32 -16.20
C VAL A 561 -25.00 7.99 -14.72
N LEU A 562 -25.61 6.93 -14.20
CA LEU A 562 -25.44 6.52 -12.79
C LEU A 562 -23.97 6.23 -12.44
N ILE A 563 -23.23 5.55 -13.32
CA ILE A 563 -21.79 5.29 -13.12
C ILE A 563 -20.98 6.60 -13.07
N ILE A 564 -21.24 7.53 -14.00
CA ILE A 564 -20.54 8.83 -14.07
C ILE A 564 -20.87 9.69 -12.84
N PHE A 565 -22.16 9.80 -12.47
CA PHE A 565 -22.58 10.57 -11.30
C PHE A 565 -22.07 9.97 -9.99
N GLN A 566 -22.02 8.64 -9.90
CA GLN A 566 -21.38 7.95 -8.79
C GLN A 566 -19.91 8.37 -8.66
N PHE A 567 -19.15 8.29 -9.76
CA PHE A 567 -17.74 8.63 -9.76
C PHE A 567 -17.50 10.11 -9.45
N LEU A 568 -18.14 11.02 -10.20
CA LEU A 568 -17.98 12.46 -10.04
C LEU A 568 -18.49 12.95 -8.69
N GLY A 569 -19.63 12.43 -8.22
CA GLY A 569 -20.19 12.77 -6.92
C GLY A 569 -19.22 12.39 -5.79
N SER A 570 -18.68 11.17 -5.84
CA SER A 570 -17.71 10.71 -4.83
C SER A 570 -16.39 11.49 -4.89
N LEU A 571 -15.93 11.84 -6.09
CA LEU A 571 -14.73 12.65 -6.31
C LEU A 571 -14.90 14.06 -5.73
N VAL A 572 -15.99 14.75 -6.09
CA VAL A 572 -16.29 16.10 -5.61
C VAL A 572 -16.49 16.10 -4.11
N LEU A 573 -17.20 15.13 -3.53
CA LEU A 573 -17.34 15.02 -2.07
C LEU A 573 -15.99 14.81 -1.38
N SER A 574 -15.09 14.02 -1.97
CA SER A 574 -13.75 13.79 -1.40
C SER A 574 -12.87 15.02 -1.45
N LEU A 575 -12.92 15.78 -2.56
CA LEU A 575 -12.25 17.09 -2.68
C LEU A 575 -12.85 18.10 -1.69
N THR A 576 -14.18 18.13 -1.58
CA THR A 576 -14.91 19.03 -0.67
C THR A 576 -14.55 18.75 0.79
N ALA A 577 -14.48 17.47 1.17
CA ALA A 577 -14.09 17.08 2.53
C ALA A 577 -12.71 17.63 2.89
N LEU A 578 -11.70 17.43 2.04
CA LEU A 578 -10.35 17.95 2.31
C LEU A 578 -10.24 19.47 2.19
N TYR A 579 -11.05 20.08 1.34
CA TYR A 579 -11.18 21.53 1.30
C TYR A 579 -11.70 22.07 2.65
N MET A 580 -12.69 21.38 3.25
CA MET A 580 -13.27 21.76 4.54
C MET A 580 -12.39 21.43 5.75
N THR A 581 -11.65 20.33 5.73
CA THR A 581 -11.00 19.77 6.94
C THR A 581 -9.48 19.86 6.94
N PHE A 582 -8.87 20.19 5.81
CA PHE A 582 -7.41 20.20 5.65
C PHE A 582 -6.87 21.48 4.99
N THR A 583 -7.70 22.23 4.26
CA THR A 583 -7.27 23.37 3.45
C THR A 583 -7.54 24.69 4.19
N PRO A 584 -6.58 25.65 4.20
CA PRO A 584 -6.82 26.96 4.77
C PRO A 584 -8.01 27.69 4.12
N VAL A 585 -8.76 28.43 4.94
CA VAL A 585 -9.99 29.10 4.51
C VAL A 585 -9.73 30.03 3.32
N GLY A 586 -10.46 29.81 2.22
CA GLY A 586 -10.43 30.67 1.02
C GLY A 586 -9.29 30.37 0.04
N ALA A 587 -8.47 29.33 0.28
CA ALA A 587 -7.42 28.94 -0.63
C ALA A 587 -7.96 28.53 -2.02
N GLN A 588 -7.21 28.82 -3.08
CA GLN A 588 -7.58 28.46 -4.46
C GLN A 588 -7.08 27.06 -4.88
N VAL A 589 -6.86 26.18 -3.90
CA VAL A 589 -6.35 24.81 -4.08
C VAL A 589 -7.04 23.89 -3.09
N VAL A 590 -7.01 22.58 -3.33
CA VAL A 590 -7.38 21.56 -2.33
C VAL A 590 -6.11 20.89 -1.82
N ALA A 591 -5.76 21.09 -0.55
CA ALA A 591 -4.59 20.47 0.05
C ALA A 591 -4.89 19.03 0.49
N GLY A 592 -3.87 18.16 0.46
CA GLY A 592 -3.97 16.79 0.98
C GLY A 592 -4.73 15.78 0.12
N PHE A 593 -5.30 16.16 -1.03
CA PHE A 593 -5.94 15.21 -1.94
C PHE A 593 -4.90 14.30 -2.59
N GLN A 594 -5.21 13.01 -2.68
CA GLN A 594 -4.30 11.98 -3.20
C GLN A 594 -5.04 11.03 -4.14
N GLY A 595 -4.31 10.50 -5.13
CA GLY A 595 -4.86 9.58 -6.12
C GLY A 595 -5.51 8.32 -5.51
N ARG A 596 -5.08 7.89 -4.31
CA ARG A 596 -5.64 6.73 -3.62
C ARG A 596 -7.15 6.86 -3.33
N TYR A 597 -7.66 8.09 -3.15
CA TYR A 597 -9.10 8.32 -2.90
C TYR A 597 -9.99 8.01 -4.10
N ILE A 598 -9.40 7.89 -5.28
CA ILE A 598 -10.10 7.58 -6.53
C ILE A 598 -10.23 6.06 -6.72
N LEU A 599 -9.31 5.25 -6.17
CA LEU A 599 -9.24 3.80 -6.39
C LEU A 599 -10.55 3.03 -6.10
N PRO A 600 -11.25 3.24 -4.96
CA PRO A 600 -12.48 2.48 -4.67
C PRO A 600 -13.64 2.81 -5.63
N ILE A 601 -13.68 4.04 -6.14
CA ILE A 601 -14.81 4.56 -6.93
C ILE A 601 -14.58 4.47 -8.45
N PHE A 602 -13.36 4.19 -8.88
CA PHE A 602 -12.99 4.17 -10.30
C PHE A 602 -13.35 2.87 -11.02
N PHE A 603 -13.32 1.72 -10.34
CA PHE A 603 -13.57 0.43 -10.99
C PHE A 603 -14.88 0.36 -11.82
N PRO A 604 -16.05 0.86 -11.36
CA PRO A 604 -17.28 0.92 -12.16
C PRO A 604 -17.14 1.56 -13.55
N MET A 605 -16.17 2.47 -13.74
CA MET A 605 -15.97 3.17 -15.00
C MET A 605 -15.66 2.22 -16.17
N ILE A 606 -15.14 1.02 -15.88
CA ILE A 606 -14.88 0.02 -16.91
C ILE A 606 -16.14 -0.41 -17.67
N TYR A 607 -17.32 -0.33 -17.04
CA TYR A 607 -18.57 -0.69 -17.69
C TYR A 607 -19.03 0.35 -18.71
N LEU A 608 -18.45 1.56 -18.71
CA LEU A 608 -18.70 2.56 -19.76
C LEU A 608 -18.07 2.16 -21.10
N LEU A 609 -16.97 1.40 -21.06
CA LEU A 609 -16.26 0.88 -22.23
C LEU A 609 -16.91 -0.39 -22.81
N ASN A 610 -17.77 -1.04 -22.02
CA ASN A 610 -18.43 -2.27 -22.43
C ASN A 610 -19.56 -1.98 -23.43
N SER A 611 -19.56 -2.71 -24.53
CA SER A 611 -20.61 -2.71 -25.53
C SER A 611 -20.92 -4.13 -25.98
N PRO A 612 -22.19 -4.54 -26.10
CA PRO A 612 -22.55 -5.84 -26.66
C PRO A 612 -22.14 -5.99 -28.13
N LYS A 613 -21.81 -4.89 -28.81
CA LYS A 613 -21.28 -4.90 -30.18
C LYS A 613 -19.80 -5.29 -30.25
N ILE A 614 -19.07 -5.19 -29.14
CA ILE A 614 -17.64 -5.53 -29.06
C ILE A 614 -17.54 -6.96 -28.52
N LYS A 615 -17.26 -7.88 -29.44
CA LYS A 615 -17.01 -9.30 -29.15
C LYS A 615 -15.51 -9.57 -29.12
N SER A 616 -15.11 -10.53 -28.29
CA SER A 616 -13.72 -10.93 -28.15
C SER A 616 -13.55 -12.36 -28.64
N ASP A 617 -12.83 -12.54 -29.74
CA ASP A 617 -12.43 -13.86 -30.25
C ASP A 617 -11.16 -14.38 -29.53
N ILE A 618 -10.65 -13.62 -28.56
CA ILE A 618 -9.44 -13.96 -27.82
C ILE A 618 -9.75 -15.09 -26.86
N LYS A 619 -8.96 -16.16 -26.96
CA LYS A 619 -9.07 -17.30 -26.03
C LYS A 619 -8.96 -16.81 -24.59
N VAL A 620 -9.88 -17.28 -23.75
CA VAL A 620 -9.93 -16.96 -22.31
C VAL A 620 -8.59 -17.10 -21.61
N LYS A 621 -7.83 -18.16 -21.92
CA LYS A 621 -6.50 -18.41 -21.36
C LYS A 621 -5.50 -17.28 -21.67
N THR A 622 -5.63 -16.62 -22.81
CA THR A 622 -4.78 -15.51 -23.24
C THR A 622 -5.13 -14.27 -22.45
N LEU A 623 -6.42 -13.93 -22.29
CA LEU A 623 -6.86 -12.80 -21.46
C LEU A 623 -6.43 -12.95 -19.99
N GLU A 624 -6.53 -14.17 -19.43
CA GLU A 624 -6.03 -14.46 -18.07
C GLU A 624 -4.53 -14.23 -17.95
N ARG A 625 -3.75 -14.64 -18.97
CA ARG A 625 -2.30 -14.41 -18.99
C ARG A 625 -1.97 -12.93 -19.17
N VAL A 626 -2.67 -12.19 -20.02
CA VAL A 626 -2.46 -10.75 -20.19
C VAL A 626 -2.71 -10.02 -18.87
N ALA A 627 -3.84 -10.31 -18.21
CA ALA A 627 -4.16 -9.70 -16.92
C ALA A 627 -3.11 -10.04 -15.85
N LEU A 628 -2.79 -11.32 -15.66
CA LEU A 628 -1.85 -11.72 -14.60
C LEU A 628 -0.41 -11.29 -14.92
N SER A 629 0.08 -11.45 -16.14
CA SER A 629 1.43 -10.99 -16.52
C SER A 629 1.55 -9.47 -16.45
N GLY A 630 0.48 -8.73 -16.77
CA GLY A 630 0.41 -7.29 -16.59
C GLY A 630 0.60 -6.90 -15.12
N VAL A 631 -0.09 -7.57 -14.20
CA VAL A 631 0.09 -7.40 -12.75
C VAL A 631 1.54 -7.68 -12.34
N ILE A 632 2.13 -8.78 -12.81
CA ILE A 632 3.53 -9.15 -12.49
C ILE A 632 4.51 -8.10 -13.00
N LEU A 633 4.32 -7.57 -14.20
CA LEU A 633 5.17 -6.52 -14.75
C LEU A 633 5.18 -5.28 -13.85
N VAL A 634 4.01 -4.88 -13.34
CA VAL A 634 3.90 -3.73 -12.42
C VAL A 634 4.55 -4.05 -11.07
N PHE A 635 4.38 -5.27 -10.54
CA PHE A 635 5.06 -5.69 -9.32
C PHE A 635 6.58 -5.68 -9.45
N ILE A 636 7.12 -6.09 -10.60
CA ILE A 636 8.57 -6.00 -10.87
C ILE A 636 9.04 -4.55 -10.74
N ALA A 637 8.32 -3.60 -11.34
CA ALA A 637 8.66 -2.18 -11.25
C ALA A 637 8.59 -1.64 -9.82
N VAL A 638 7.50 -1.92 -9.11
CA VAL A 638 7.29 -1.47 -7.72
C VAL A 638 8.36 -2.05 -6.80
N PHE A 639 8.57 -3.36 -6.84
CA PHE A 639 9.57 -3.98 -5.97
C PHE A 639 11.00 -3.62 -6.37
N TYR A 640 11.30 -3.38 -7.65
CA TYR A 640 12.59 -2.84 -8.05
C TYR A 640 12.83 -1.48 -7.38
N THR A 641 11.88 -0.54 -7.47
CA THR A 641 12.00 0.77 -6.80
C THR A 641 12.17 0.62 -5.29
N ILE A 642 11.34 -0.22 -4.64
CA ILE A 642 11.42 -0.46 -3.20
C ILE A 642 12.78 -1.05 -2.81
N ILE A 643 13.24 -2.07 -3.51
CA ILE A 643 14.53 -2.73 -3.22
C ILE A 643 15.69 -1.77 -3.41
N VAL A 644 15.70 -1.00 -4.50
CA VAL A 644 16.81 -0.07 -4.81
C VAL A 644 16.84 1.11 -3.85
N ASN A 645 15.70 1.64 -3.44
CA ASN A 645 15.67 2.85 -2.62
C ASN A 645 15.71 2.56 -1.11
N HIS A 646 15.23 1.40 -0.65
CA HIS A 646 15.02 1.14 0.77
C HIS A 646 15.65 -0.14 1.30
N TYR A 647 15.97 -1.11 0.42
CA TYR A 647 16.56 -2.39 0.83
C TYR A 647 17.84 -2.69 0.06
N TYR A 648 18.53 -1.67 -0.46
CA TYR A 648 19.72 -1.91 -1.25
C TYR A 648 20.81 -2.46 -0.33
N SER A 649 21.46 -3.53 -0.78
CA SER A 649 22.53 -4.25 -0.06
C SER A 649 23.39 -5.00 -1.04
#